data_AF-A0A517YJ55-F1
#
_entry.id   AF-A0A517YJ55-F1
#
_cell.length_a   1.000
_cell.length_b   1.000
_cell.length_c   1.000
_cell.angle_alpha   90.00
_cell.angle_beta   90.00
_cell.angle_gamma   90.00
#
_symmetry.space_group_name_H-M   'P 1'
#
loop_
_entity.id
_entity.type
_entity.pdbx_description
1 polymer ?
#
loop_
_entity_poly.entity_id
_entity_poly.type
_entity_poly.pdbx_seq_one_letter_code
_entity_poly.pdbx_strand_id
1 'polypeptide(L)'
;MATESPSDVPTEATSASPSERTLPRARRSLRQIFGASILPRAFRLGLLAAVAALLYVAGQQPPPPDEISLESAKLFFPAAAKLAKGDVRLGGQGVLDEKGKTIGLLLTTSPHADDLIGYSGPSNLLIALDVKQQVIGVHILSSGDTPSHVEQIRTQRTFWQQFIGENSTQRPAKLAGVSGSTLTSMTFAEGIDRRLHGTSVSLRFPETVKLREIRKLFKEARKFEADNPRVGWNKAWDAEGNHLGYVVRTSPYSDNARGYQGPTESLVAIDAAGKTVIGMLVRKSYDTEEYVERVRPNDDFRDSLINRSIDDWAKIDFAKEGIEGVSGATQTSFAIADGIRRRFAAEQSTAVQTAAAKPWNFQPGLVAVICGGLGLTFTPLKNSRRLRVIWQVVLIAVFAFWLGDLLSLALFVGWARHGIPWRTAPAVVLLVAVSLVIPWATRRQIYCQQLCPHGAAQSWLGQFKRLHVRISNAWQRRLGYFPPALLAVSLLLATFVVGFDLASLEPFDAWVLKGAAAISAAVALVGLIASVFVPQAYCRYGCPTGELLKIVKSGGSHDRIQRRDLMAGGLVLIVAAGLYGPQLGASLNVASPEAPATTEARVVELGGRAFGTTWSVKLRGDHQVAPLQAAVSAELERIESTLSHWRPESSTSQFNASETTFETEQPAELVALVARALELSKLSDGSYDITVAPLVDAWGFGPTGERAPPGEQEVADILQRTGWEKLIVDSTANTLRKKHPQLQIDLGSLLQGYSADRTKKVLDEAGVSEYLIDVGGELLARGAWPVGIEDPHDPAKPLRTFILKDAALATSGIYRAKRENAAGTVHHLISPRTGKPEVTKTMLCAVVAPTAVEADAWATVLLAVGVPAAMPLADQQQLSVLVLDQEHGVQTNAAGNLLFEPK
;
A
#
# COMPACT_ATOMS: atom_id res chain seq x y z
N MET A 1 -73.46 -52.38 -27.76
CA MET A 1 -72.80 -51.92 -29.00
C MET A 1 -71.30 -52.07 -28.72
N ALA A 2 -70.59 -53.11 -29.20
CA ALA A 2 -70.55 -53.67 -30.56
C ALA A 2 -70.01 -52.61 -31.55
N THR A 3 -68.91 -52.80 -32.29
CA THR A 3 -67.88 -53.86 -32.30
C THR A 3 -66.47 -53.22 -32.45
N GLU A 4 -65.30 -53.85 -32.71
CA GLU A 4 -64.88 -55.20 -33.16
C GLU A 4 -63.45 -55.54 -32.63
N SER A 5 -62.85 -56.59 -33.18
CA SER A 5 -61.43 -57.02 -33.09
C SER A 5 -61.05 -57.62 -34.48
N PRO A 6 -60.03 -58.49 -34.70
CA PRO A 6 -58.84 -58.93 -33.94
C PRO A 6 -57.56 -58.48 -34.71
N SER A 7 -56.37 -59.09 -34.73
CA SER A 7 -55.71 -60.24 -34.04
C SER A 7 -54.20 -59.87 -33.83
N ASP A 8 -53.24 -60.72 -33.41
CA ASP A 8 -53.18 -62.17 -33.17
C ASP A 8 -52.16 -62.51 -32.04
N VAL A 9 -51.89 -63.80 -31.80
CA VAL A 9 -51.04 -64.29 -30.68
C VAL A 9 -49.87 -65.23 -31.18
N PRO A 10 -49.21 -66.12 -30.40
CA PRO A 10 -47.74 -66.08 -30.21
C PRO A 10 -46.96 -67.27 -30.80
N THR A 11 -45.63 -67.30 -30.66
CA THR A 11 -44.87 -68.48 -30.12
C THR A 11 -43.37 -68.26 -29.91
N GLU A 12 -42.90 -68.73 -28.75
CA GLU A 12 -41.68 -69.52 -28.45
C GLU A 12 -40.26 -69.18 -28.98
N ALA A 13 -39.29 -69.85 -28.36
CA ALA A 13 -37.87 -69.53 -28.33
C ALA A 13 -36.98 -70.71 -28.78
N THR A 14 -35.66 -70.56 -28.58
CA THR A 14 -34.55 -71.47 -28.98
C THR A 14 -34.14 -71.34 -30.46
N SER A 15 -32.86 -71.44 -30.87
CA SER A 15 -31.63 -71.88 -30.17
C SER A 15 -30.33 -71.28 -30.75
N ALA A 16 -29.25 -71.31 -29.95
CA ALA A 16 -27.82 -71.37 -30.33
C ALA A 16 -27.09 -70.12 -30.90
N SER A 17 -25.76 -70.16 -30.80
CA SER A 17 -24.76 -69.08 -30.94
C SER A 17 -23.65 -69.49 -31.94
N PRO A 18 -22.45 -68.84 -32.08
CA PRO A 18 -21.95 -67.52 -31.64
C PRO A 18 -21.04 -66.77 -32.66
N SER A 19 -21.43 -65.58 -33.16
CA SER A 19 -20.53 -64.53 -33.72
C SER A 19 -21.39 -63.28 -34.04
N GLU A 20 -20.96 -62.02 -33.95
CA GLU A 20 -19.64 -61.39 -33.73
C GLU A 20 -19.74 -60.24 -32.69
N ARG A 21 -18.59 -59.79 -32.14
CA ARG A 21 -18.54 -58.56 -31.34
C ARG A 21 -18.43 -57.32 -32.23
N THR A 22 -19.53 -56.65 -32.52
CA THR A 22 -19.51 -55.26 -33.02
C THR A 22 -19.72 -54.24 -31.90
N LEU A 23 -18.76 -53.32 -31.75
CA LEU A 23 -18.77 -52.24 -30.76
C LEU A 23 -19.69 -51.09 -31.21
N PRO A 24 -20.53 -50.52 -30.34
CA PRO A 24 -21.00 -49.15 -30.47
C PRO A 24 -20.16 -48.24 -29.56
N ARG A 25 -19.04 -47.71 -30.07
CA ARG A 25 -18.25 -46.68 -29.37
C ARG A 25 -18.56 -45.29 -29.94
N ALA A 26 -19.23 -44.49 -29.11
CA ALA A 26 -19.17 -43.02 -29.07
C ALA A 26 -19.51 -42.20 -30.35
N ARG A 27 -20.78 -41.80 -30.46
CA ARG A 27 -21.16 -40.41 -30.81
C ARG A 27 -22.30 -39.90 -29.91
N ARG A 28 -21.97 -39.56 -28.65
CA ARG A 28 -22.83 -38.65 -27.87
C ARG A 28 -22.58 -37.24 -28.37
N SER A 29 -23.63 -36.53 -28.79
CA SER A 29 -23.49 -35.18 -29.31
C SER A 29 -23.05 -34.20 -28.21
N LEU A 30 -22.26 -33.18 -28.57
CA LEU A 30 -21.85 -32.11 -27.64
C LEU A 30 -23.06 -31.41 -26.99
N ARG A 31 -24.21 -31.34 -27.70
CA ARG A 31 -25.48 -30.85 -27.15
C ARG A 31 -26.00 -31.64 -25.93
N GLN A 32 -25.70 -32.94 -25.78
CA GLN A 32 -26.04 -33.69 -24.56
C GLN A 32 -25.03 -33.52 -23.41
N ILE A 33 -23.85 -32.94 -23.66
CA ILE A 33 -22.85 -32.64 -22.62
C ILE A 33 -23.16 -31.28 -21.97
N PHE A 34 -23.65 -30.33 -22.77
CA PHE A 34 -23.97 -28.95 -22.33
C PHE A 34 -25.47 -28.66 -22.17
N GLY A 35 -26.36 -29.56 -22.59
CA GLY A 35 -27.81 -29.39 -22.47
C GLY A 35 -28.34 -29.57 -21.04
N ALA A 36 -29.06 -28.54 -20.57
CA ALA A 36 -29.74 -28.43 -19.27
C ALA A 36 -28.85 -28.30 -18.01
N SER A 37 -29.23 -27.36 -17.14
CA SER A 37 -28.60 -26.95 -15.85
C SER A 37 -27.25 -26.19 -15.91
N ILE A 38 -27.08 -25.27 -16.87
CA ILE A 38 -26.00 -24.26 -16.79
C ILE A 38 -26.28 -23.29 -15.62
N LEU A 39 -27.53 -22.86 -15.42
CA LEU A 39 -27.92 -21.83 -14.46
C LEU A 39 -27.48 -22.11 -12.99
N PRO A 40 -27.69 -23.31 -12.40
CA PRO A 40 -27.19 -23.59 -11.04
C PRO A 40 -25.66 -23.57 -10.92
N ARG A 41 -24.95 -23.88 -12.00
CA ARG A 41 -23.48 -23.87 -12.04
C ARG A 41 -22.93 -22.46 -12.18
N ALA A 42 -23.59 -21.63 -13.00
CA ALA A 42 -23.32 -20.20 -13.11
C ALA A 42 -23.59 -19.49 -11.78
N PHE A 43 -24.67 -19.82 -11.08
CA PHE A 43 -24.97 -19.29 -9.75
C PHE A 43 -23.86 -19.61 -8.74
N ARG A 44 -23.43 -20.88 -8.63
CA ARG A 44 -22.35 -21.27 -7.71
C ARG A 44 -20.99 -20.63 -8.06
N LEU A 45 -20.69 -20.41 -9.34
CA LEU A 45 -19.50 -19.65 -9.76
C LEU A 45 -19.62 -18.15 -9.42
N GLY A 46 -20.79 -17.55 -9.67
CA GLY A 46 -21.08 -16.15 -9.32
C GLY A 46 -20.99 -15.91 -7.82
N LEU A 47 -21.43 -16.86 -6.99
CA LEU A 47 -21.28 -16.82 -5.54
C LEU A 47 -19.80 -16.77 -5.12
N LEU A 48 -18.95 -17.60 -5.73
CA LEU A 48 -17.51 -17.60 -5.45
C LEU A 48 -16.82 -16.32 -5.95
N ALA A 49 -17.24 -15.78 -7.09
CA ALA A 49 -16.77 -14.49 -7.59
C ALA A 49 -17.19 -13.33 -6.66
N ALA A 50 -18.41 -13.36 -6.14
CA ALA A 50 -18.89 -12.37 -5.17
C ALA A 50 -18.12 -12.45 -3.84
N VAL A 51 -17.86 -13.66 -3.31
CA VAL A 51 -16.99 -13.84 -2.14
C VAL A 51 -15.58 -13.30 -2.40
N ALA A 52 -14.99 -13.58 -3.58
CA ALA A 52 -13.67 -13.06 -3.93
C ALA A 52 -13.67 -11.53 -4.04
N ALA A 53 -14.72 -10.91 -4.59
CA ALA A 53 -14.85 -9.45 -4.66
C ALA A 53 -15.02 -8.81 -3.27
N LEU A 54 -15.78 -9.42 -2.36
CA LEU A 54 -15.90 -8.95 -0.97
C LEU A 54 -14.56 -9.05 -0.22
N LEU A 55 -13.81 -10.13 -0.42
CA LEU A 55 -12.46 -10.28 0.14
C LEU A 55 -11.46 -9.29 -0.47
N TYR A 56 -11.55 -9.02 -1.78
CA TYR A 56 -10.75 -8.00 -2.44
C TYR A 56 -10.96 -6.62 -1.82
N VAL A 57 -12.22 -6.21 -1.66
CA VAL A 57 -12.58 -4.90 -1.08
C VAL A 57 -12.21 -4.81 0.41
N ALA A 58 -12.45 -5.86 1.20
CA ALA A 58 -11.98 -5.93 2.58
C ALA A 58 -10.43 -5.91 2.70
N GLY A 59 -9.73 -6.34 1.64
CA GLY A 59 -8.27 -6.33 1.53
C GLY A 59 -7.65 -5.03 0.99
N GLN A 60 -8.47 -4.02 0.62
CA GLN A 60 -7.96 -2.74 0.10
C GLN A 60 -7.57 -1.72 1.20
N GLN A 61 -7.66 -2.07 2.48
CA GLN A 61 -7.02 -1.25 3.50
C GLN A 61 -5.50 -1.25 3.25
N PRO A 62 -4.86 -0.08 3.05
CA PRO A 62 -3.41 -0.05 2.95
C PRO A 62 -2.84 -0.60 4.27
N PRO A 63 -1.79 -1.43 4.23
CA PRO A 63 -1.09 -1.78 5.46
C PRO A 63 -0.66 -0.48 6.14
N PRO A 64 -0.73 -0.38 7.49
CA PRO A 64 -0.20 0.79 8.17
C PRO A 64 1.25 0.99 7.73
N PRO A 65 1.71 2.23 7.53
CA PRO A 65 3.11 2.47 7.21
C PRO A 65 3.95 1.97 8.39
N ASP A 66 4.65 0.85 8.21
CA ASP A 66 5.63 0.35 9.17
C ASP A 66 6.80 1.35 9.23
N GLU A 67 6.66 2.40 10.04
CA GLU A 67 7.74 3.35 10.25
C GLU A 67 8.94 2.62 10.86
N ILE A 68 10.11 2.85 10.27
CA ILE A 68 11.37 2.27 10.76
C ILE A 68 11.62 2.84 12.17
N SER A 69 11.39 2.02 13.19
CA SER A 69 11.59 2.41 14.59
C SER A 69 13.07 2.32 15.00
N LEU A 70 13.44 3.05 16.06
CA LEU A 70 14.78 2.96 16.64
C LEU A 70 15.08 1.55 17.19
N GLU A 71 14.06 0.81 17.65
CA GLU A 71 14.23 -0.60 18.04
C GLU A 71 14.61 -1.48 16.85
N SER A 72 13.91 -1.32 15.72
CA SER A 72 14.21 -2.01 14.46
C SER A 72 15.63 -1.69 13.96
N ALA A 73 16.14 -0.49 14.23
CA ALA A 73 17.52 -0.11 13.96
C ALA A 73 18.52 -0.81 14.91
N LYS A 74 18.21 -0.87 16.22
CA LYS A 74 19.05 -1.51 17.25
C LYS A 74 19.25 -3.01 17.04
N LEU A 75 18.35 -3.69 16.33
CA LEU A 75 18.52 -5.09 15.90
C LEU A 75 19.82 -5.33 15.09
N PHE A 76 20.26 -4.33 14.32
CA PHE A 76 21.44 -4.41 13.45
C PHE A 76 22.59 -3.52 13.93
N PHE A 77 22.24 -2.40 14.56
CA PHE A 77 23.17 -1.38 15.02
C PHE A 77 22.96 -1.16 16.53
N PRO A 78 23.60 -1.95 17.43
CA PRO A 78 23.39 -1.82 18.87
C PRO A 78 23.71 -0.41 19.44
N ALA A 79 24.56 0.35 18.75
CA ALA A 79 24.90 1.74 19.07
C ALA A 79 23.95 2.79 18.48
N ALA A 80 22.83 2.39 17.85
CA ALA A 80 21.86 3.32 17.27
C ALA A 80 21.15 4.14 18.35
N ALA A 81 21.31 5.46 18.28
CA ALA A 81 20.69 6.42 19.19
C ALA A 81 19.63 7.28 18.52
N LYS A 82 19.81 7.61 17.22
CA LYS A 82 18.90 8.49 16.48
C LYS A 82 18.75 8.01 15.03
N LEU A 83 17.55 8.18 14.48
CA LEU A 83 17.28 7.99 13.06
C LEU A 83 17.25 9.36 12.36
N ALA A 84 17.96 9.45 11.25
CA ALA A 84 18.00 10.63 10.40
C ALA A 84 17.10 10.42 9.17
N LYS A 85 16.45 11.49 8.70
CA LYS A 85 15.91 11.55 7.33
C LYS A 85 17.09 11.30 6.37
N GLY A 86 17.12 10.12 5.75
CA GLY A 86 18.35 9.56 5.21
C GLY A 86 18.74 10.11 3.83
N ASP A 87 19.89 9.61 3.36
CA ASP A 87 20.50 10.00 2.09
C ASP A 87 19.50 9.84 0.91
N VAL A 88 19.37 10.93 0.15
CA VAL A 88 18.50 11.11 -1.02
C VAL A 88 18.75 10.03 -2.10
N ARG A 89 19.91 9.35 -2.08
CA ARG A 89 20.35 8.39 -3.11
C ARG A 89 19.63 7.04 -3.13
N LEU A 90 19.10 6.56 -1.99
CA LEU A 90 18.44 5.23 -1.91
C LEU A 90 17.04 5.28 -1.28
N GLY A 91 16.60 6.43 -0.76
CA GLY A 91 15.29 6.55 -0.10
C GLY A 91 15.18 5.66 1.14
N GLY A 92 16.20 5.71 2.00
CA GLY A 92 16.26 5.01 3.29
C GLY A 92 16.34 5.97 4.47
N GLN A 93 16.38 5.44 5.69
CA GLN A 93 16.64 6.22 6.91
C GLN A 93 18.08 6.00 7.40
N GLY A 94 18.80 7.09 7.65
CA GLY A 94 20.17 7.02 8.16
C GLY A 94 20.18 6.65 9.65
N VAL A 95 21.10 5.78 10.06
CA VAL A 95 21.26 5.38 11.46
C VAL A 95 22.44 6.13 12.06
N LEU A 96 22.22 6.85 13.15
CA LEU A 96 23.24 7.63 13.86
C LEU A 96 23.55 7.03 15.23
N ASP A 97 24.82 7.10 15.64
CA ASP A 97 25.22 6.87 17.03
C ASP A 97 24.93 8.08 17.95
N GLU A 98 25.19 7.92 19.25
CA GLU A 98 25.03 8.98 20.26
C GLU A 98 25.83 10.27 19.97
N LYS A 99 26.84 10.20 19.10
CA LYS A 99 27.69 11.32 18.70
C LYS A 99 27.23 11.94 17.37
N GLY A 100 26.07 11.54 16.85
CA GLY A 100 25.51 12.01 15.59
C GLY A 100 26.24 11.48 14.35
N LYS A 101 27.12 10.48 14.47
CA LYS A 101 27.86 9.92 13.35
C LYS A 101 27.02 8.83 12.67
N THR A 102 26.95 8.87 11.33
CA THR A 102 26.32 7.81 10.54
C THR A 102 27.06 6.48 10.72
N ILE A 103 26.34 5.48 11.24
CA ILE A 103 26.81 4.10 11.43
C ILE A 103 26.19 3.12 10.42
N GLY A 104 25.12 3.51 9.71
CA GLY A 104 24.53 2.74 8.63
C GLY A 104 23.29 3.39 8.01
N LEU A 105 22.57 2.61 7.18
CA LEU A 105 21.37 2.99 6.45
C LEU A 105 20.35 1.85 6.50
N LEU A 106 19.07 2.19 6.66
CA LEU A 106 17.95 1.26 6.69
C LEU A 106 17.01 1.47 5.49
N LEU A 107 16.62 0.39 4.83
CA LEU A 107 15.73 0.38 3.65
C LEU A 107 14.54 -0.56 3.88
N THR A 108 13.32 -0.14 3.59
CA THR A 108 12.15 -1.02 3.47
C THR A 108 12.00 -1.57 2.05
N THR A 109 11.46 -2.77 1.85
CA THR A 109 11.07 -3.24 0.51
C THR A 109 9.73 -2.65 0.05
N SER A 110 8.82 -2.33 0.97
CA SER A 110 7.62 -1.53 0.64
C SER A 110 8.00 -0.06 0.37
N PRO A 111 7.36 0.64 -0.58
CA PRO A 111 6.32 0.16 -1.50
C PRO A 111 6.86 -0.46 -2.81
N HIS A 112 8.18 -0.62 -2.94
CA HIS A 112 8.88 -1.02 -4.17
C HIS A 112 8.68 -2.50 -4.56
N ALA A 113 8.19 -3.32 -3.62
CA ALA A 113 8.04 -4.77 -3.76
C ALA A 113 6.60 -5.25 -3.51
N ASP A 114 5.63 -4.34 -3.32
CA ASP A 114 4.27 -4.71 -2.87
C ASP A 114 3.45 -5.39 -3.98
N ASP A 115 3.90 -5.33 -5.24
CA ASP A 115 3.40 -6.13 -6.36
C ASP A 115 3.87 -7.60 -6.32
N LEU A 116 4.84 -7.93 -5.46
CA LEU A 116 5.32 -9.29 -5.28
C LEU A 116 4.47 -10.06 -4.28
N ILE A 117 3.53 -10.84 -4.81
CA ILE A 117 2.74 -11.78 -4.02
C ILE A 117 3.56 -13.06 -3.82
N GLY A 118 3.72 -13.48 -2.57
CA GLY A 118 4.31 -14.77 -2.19
C GLY A 118 3.32 -15.92 -2.35
N TYR A 119 3.12 -16.74 -1.31
CA TYR A 119 2.13 -17.80 -1.33
C TYR A 119 0.70 -17.21 -1.18
N SER A 120 0.43 -16.43 -0.14
CA SER A 120 -0.86 -15.76 0.09
C SER A 120 -0.84 -14.22 -0.01
N GLY A 121 0.29 -13.53 0.11
CA GLY A 121 0.30 -12.05 0.11
C GLY A 121 1.69 -11.41 -0.05
N PRO A 122 1.75 -10.06 -0.09
CA PRO A 122 2.99 -9.29 -0.16
C PRO A 122 3.71 -9.23 1.20
N SER A 123 4.93 -8.67 1.25
CA SER A 123 5.70 -8.55 2.51
C SER A 123 6.69 -7.39 2.51
N ASN A 124 6.82 -6.74 3.66
CA ASN A 124 7.74 -5.63 3.89
C ASN A 124 8.95 -6.10 4.71
N LEU A 125 10.14 -5.96 4.12
CA LEU A 125 11.41 -6.36 4.72
C LEU A 125 12.26 -5.10 5.00
N LEU A 126 12.84 -5.05 6.19
CA LEU A 126 13.86 -4.07 6.57
C LEU A 126 15.23 -4.63 6.22
N ILE A 127 15.99 -3.90 5.40
CA ILE A 127 17.35 -4.23 4.98
C ILE A 127 18.30 -3.22 5.64
N ALA A 128 19.30 -3.71 6.36
CA ALA A 128 20.32 -2.89 7.00
C ALA A 128 21.62 -2.92 6.18
N LEU A 129 22.11 -1.72 5.84
CA LEU A 129 23.35 -1.49 5.12
C LEU A 129 24.37 -0.79 6.02
N ASP A 130 25.62 -1.23 5.99
CA ASP A 130 26.72 -0.52 6.65
C ASP A 130 27.10 0.79 5.93
N VAL A 131 28.09 1.51 6.47
CA VAL A 131 28.63 2.74 5.86
C VAL A 131 29.29 2.55 4.48
N LYS A 132 29.53 1.30 4.04
CA LYS A 132 30.01 0.94 2.68
C LYS A 132 28.87 0.49 1.77
N GLN A 133 27.61 0.61 2.22
CA GLN A 133 26.41 0.12 1.54
C GLN A 133 26.36 -1.40 1.36
N GLN A 134 27.05 -2.15 2.23
CA GLN A 134 26.98 -3.62 2.26
C GLN A 134 25.88 -4.09 3.21
N VAL A 135 25.08 -5.07 2.78
CA VAL A 135 24.02 -5.67 3.60
C VAL A 135 24.63 -6.38 4.81
N ILE A 136 24.29 -5.91 6.02
CA ILE A 136 24.68 -6.55 7.28
C ILE A 136 23.55 -7.38 7.89
N GLY A 137 22.32 -7.21 7.41
CA GLY A 137 21.17 -7.99 7.87
C GLY A 137 19.87 -7.62 7.18
N VAL A 138 18.89 -8.52 7.29
CA VAL A 138 17.52 -8.33 6.82
C VAL A 138 16.55 -8.83 7.90
N HIS A 139 15.46 -8.12 8.12
CA HIS A 139 14.39 -8.45 9.07
C HIS A 139 13.02 -8.32 8.38
N ILE A 140 12.03 -9.09 8.83
CA ILE A 140 10.66 -9.03 8.31
C ILE A 140 9.87 -8.06 9.20
N LEU A 141 9.50 -6.89 8.67
CA LEU A 141 8.66 -5.93 9.40
C LEU A 141 7.21 -6.44 9.46
N SER A 142 6.64 -6.70 8.30
CA SER A 142 5.28 -7.20 8.16
C SER A 142 5.15 -8.13 6.95
N SER A 143 4.13 -9.00 6.99
CA SER A 143 3.85 -9.95 5.92
C SER A 143 2.35 -10.25 5.87
N GLY A 144 1.77 -10.13 4.68
CA GLY A 144 0.45 -10.69 4.35
C GLY A 144 0.52 -12.13 3.85
N ASP A 145 1.71 -12.74 3.88
CA ASP A 145 1.90 -14.14 3.53
C ASP A 145 1.58 -15.08 4.70
N THR A 146 1.58 -16.39 4.46
CA THR A 146 1.13 -17.39 5.43
C THR A 146 2.11 -17.47 6.62
N PRO A 147 1.67 -17.27 7.88
CA PRO A 147 2.58 -17.13 9.03
C PRO A 147 3.56 -18.29 9.24
N SER A 148 3.12 -19.53 8.98
CA SER A 148 3.98 -20.73 9.03
C SER A 148 5.14 -20.66 8.03
N HIS A 149 4.89 -20.18 6.81
CA HIS A 149 5.92 -20.00 5.78
C HIS A 149 6.89 -18.87 6.16
N VAL A 150 6.35 -17.76 6.66
CA VAL A 150 7.14 -16.61 7.11
C VAL A 150 8.10 -17.01 8.24
N GLU A 151 7.62 -17.80 9.21
CA GLU A 151 8.44 -18.28 10.33
C GLU A 151 9.46 -19.36 9.94
N GLN A 152 9.11 -20.24 8.99
CA GLN A 152 10.08 -21.17 8.38
C GLN A 152 11.24 -20.40 7.74
N ILE A 153 10.97 -19.28 7.08
CA ILE A 153 12.02 -18.44 6.47
C ILE A 153 12.78 -17.67 7.54
N ARG A 154 12.08 -17.06 8.53
CA ARG A 154 12.70 -16.34 9.66
C ARG A 154 13.77 -17.18 10.37
N THR A 155 13.50 -18.46 10.59
CA THR A 155 14.42 -19.38 11.27
C THR A 155 15.55 -19.93 10.39
N GLN A 156 15.45 -19.85 9.06
CA GLN A 156 16.40 -20.47 8.13
C GLN A 156 17.63 -19.59 7.87
N ARG A 157 18.63 -19.64 8.76
CA ARG A 157 19.88 -18.84 8.66
C ARG A 157 20.56 -18.87 7.28
N THR A 158 20.62 -20.02 6.61
CA THR A 158 21.28 -20.14 5.29
C THR A 158 20.59 -19.34 4.19
N PHE A 159 19.30 -19.04 4.34
CA PHE A 159 18.57 -18.19 3.39
C PHE A 159 18.99 -16.72 3.55
N TRP A 160 19.04 -16.22 4.78
CA TRP A 160 19.44 -14.82 5.04
C TRP A 160 20.92 -14.57 4.77
N GLN A 161 21.78 -15.55 5.07
CA GLN A 161 23.22 -15.47 4.81
C GLN A 161 23.59 -15.23 3.35
N GLN A 162 22.73 -15.59 2.39
CA GLN A 162 23.03 -15.40 0.96
C GLN A 162 23.11 -13.90 0.58
N PHE A 163 22.41 -13.03 1.30
CA PHE A 163 22.36 -11.59 1.06
C PHE A 163 23.44 -10.80 1.79
N ILE A 164 24.12 -11.39 2.78
CA ILE A 164 25.06 -10.66 3.65
C ILE A 164 26.34 -10.33 2.86
N GLY A 165 26.73 -9.05 2.87
CA GLY A 165 27.85 -8.51 2.12
C GLY A 165 27.50 -8.00 0.71
N GLU A 166 26.30 -8.29 0.20
CA GLU A 166 25.81 -7.73 -1.08
C GLU A 166 25.73 -6.20 -1.02
N ASN A 167 25.83 -5.54 -2.18
CA ASN A 167 25.66 -4.11 -2.35
C ASN A 167 25.07 -3.82 -3.74
N SER A 168 24.76 -2.56 -4.04
CA SER A 168 24.14 -2.13 -5.31
C SER A 168 24.86 -2.54 -6.61
N THR A 169 26.10 -3.06 -6.53
CA THR A 169 26.90 -3.55 -7.67
C THR A 169 27.18 -5.06 -7.66
N GLN A 170 26.89 -5.77 -6.56
CA GLN A 170 27.26 -7.17 -6.36
C GLN A 170 26.03 -8.05 -6.13
N ARG A 171 25.63 -8.76 -7.18
CA ARG A 171 24.44 -9.63 -7.19
C ARG A 171 24.80 -11.11 -7.03
N PRO A 172 24.02 -11.93 -6.29
CA PRO A 172 24.28 -13.35 -6.10
C PRO A 172 24.02 -14.11 -7.40
N ALA A 173 24.92 -15.03 -7.76
CA ALA A 173 24.86 -15.76 -9.03
C ALA A 173 23.61 -16.65 -9.16
N LYS A 174 23.02 -17.08 -8.04
CA LYS A 174 21.75 -17.82 -8.00
C LYS A 174 21.11 -17.68 -6.62
N LEU A 175 19.90 -17.13 -6.57
CA LEU A 175 19.08 -17.07 -5.36
C LEU A 175 18.54 -18.47 -5.01
N ALA A 176 18.63 -18.85 -3.75
CA ALA A 176 18.13 -20.11 -3.20
C ALA A 176 16.87 -19.87 -2.37
N GLY A 177 15.77 -20.54 -2.72
CA GLY A 177 14.53 -20.54 -1.94
C GLY A 177 14.53 -21.56 -0.80
N VAL A 178 13.62 -21.39 0.14
CA VAL A 178 13.42 -22.30 1.30
C VAL A 178 12.40 -23.37 0.92
N SER A 179 12.83 -24.64 0.91
CA SER A 179 11.94 -25.78 0.60
C SER A 179 10.75 -25.84 1.55
N GLY A 180 9.53 -25.86 1.00
CA GLY A 180 8.27 -25.79 1.77
C GLY A 180 7.69 -24.37 1.86
N SER A 181 8.52 -23.35 1.71
CA SER A 181 8.13 -21.93 1.66
C SER A 181 8.69 -21.25 0.41
N THR A 182 8.72 -21.99 -0.71
CA THR A 182 9.50 -21.64 -1.90
C THR A 182 9.01 -20.34 -2.54
N LEU A 183 7.70 -20.13 -2.64
CA LEU A 183 7.12 -18.92 -3.23
C LEU A 183 7.41 -17.68 -2.37
N THR A 184 7.08 -17.73 -1.08
CA THR A 184 7.35 -16.66 -0.11
C THR A 184 8.83 -16.26 -0.08
N SER A 185 9.74 -17.25 0.01
CA SER A 185 11.19 -16.99 0.05
C SER A 185 11.76 -16.45 -1.26
N MET A 186 11.26 -16.89 -2.42
CA MET A 186 11.65 -16.34 -3.71
C MET A 186 11.11 -14.91 -3.92
N THR A 187 9.92 -14.60 -3.39
CA THR A 187 9.37 -13.25 -3.33
C THR A 187 10.19 -12.34 -2.41
N PHE A 188 10.61 -12.82 -1.23
CA PHE A 188 11.50 -12.05 -0.35
C PHE A 188 12.84 -11.74 -1.03
N ALA A 189 13.44 -12.76 -1.64
CA ALA A 189 14.69 -12.63 -2.38
C ALA A 189 14.56 -11.66 -3.57
N GLU A 190 13.42 -11.65 -4.28
CA GLU A 190 13.14 -10.68 -5.34
C GLU A 190 12.87 -9.28 -4.80
N GLY A 191 12.22 -9.13 -3.64
CA GLY A 191 12.01 -7.83 -3.00
C GLY A 191 13.33 -7.18 -2.58
N ILE A 192 14.23 -7.95 -1.96
CA ILE A 192 15.59 -7.51 -1.60
C ILE A 192 16.37 -7.13 -2.87
N ASP A 193 16.39 -7.99 -3.88
CA ASP A 193 17.08 -7.78 -5.15
C ASP A 193 16.58 -6.52 -5.90
N ARG A 194 15.25 -6.32 -6.00
CA ARG A 194 14.65 -5.12 -6.58
C ARG A 194 15.00 -3.86 -5.78
N ARG A 195 15.10 -3.95 -4.45
CA ARG A 195 15.36 -2.80 -3.58
C ARG A 195 16.84 -2.39 -3.57
N LEU A 196 17.76 -3.34 -3.64
CA LEU A 196 19.22 -3.08 -3.63
C LEU A 196 19.77 -2.73 -5.01
N HIS A 197 19.33 -3.44 -6.06
CA HIS A 197 19.88 -3.31 -7.41
C HIS A 197 18.99 -2.47 -8.34
N GLY A 198 17.80 -2.06 -7.90
CA GLY A 198 16.75 -1.54 -8.78
C GLY A 198 16.31 -2.58 -9.82
N THR A 199 15.48 -2.15 -10.77
CA THR A 199 15.13 -2.98 -11.92
C THR A 199 16.20 -2.80 -13.00
N SER A 200 17.30 -3.53 -12.88
CA SER A 200 18.59 -3.18 -13.49
C SER A 200 19.07 -4.07 -14.65
N VAL A 201 18.37 -5.15 -15.00
CA VAL A 201 18.74 -5.99 -16.14
C VAL A 201 17.55 -6.23 -17.06
N SER A 202 17.65 -5.71 -18.28
CA SER A 202 16.77 -6.10 -19.37
C SER A 202 17.10 -7.52 -19.83
N LEU A 203 16.15 -8.43 -19.67
CA LEU A 203 16.26 -9.80 -20.19
C LEU A 203 16.00 -9.86 -21.71
N ARG A 204 15.45 -8.79 -22.30
CA ARG A 204 15.27 -8.63 -23.75
C ARG A 204 16.53 -8.03 -24.40
N PHE A 205 17.16 -7.08 -23.73
CA PHE A 205 18.36 -6.38 -24.19
C PHE A 205 19.54 -6.60 -23.21
N PRO A 206 20.03 -7.85 -23.05
CA PRO A 206 21.05 -8.19 -22.05
C PRO A 206 22.46 -7.69 -22.43
N GLU A 207 22.67 -7.17 -23.64
CA GLU A 207 23.98 -6.75 -24.12
C GLU A 207 24.45 -5.46 -23.42
N THR A 208 25.64 -5.47 -22.84
CA THR A 208 26.27 -4.29 -22.23
C THR A 208 26.63 -3.24 -23.28
N VAL A 209 26.58 -1.95 -22.91
CA VAL A 209 26.94 -0.83 -23.80
C VAL A 209 28.43 -0.89 -24.11
N LYS A 210 28.78 -0.71 -25.39
CA LYS A 210 30.16 -0.73 -25.87
C LYS A 210 30.61 0.68 -26.26
N LEU A 211 31.88 1.00 -26.06
CA LEU A 211 32.46 2.30 -26.43
C LEU A 211 32.19 2.71 -27.89
N ARG A 212 32.13 1.74 -28.82
CA ARG A 212 31.76 1.97 -30.23
C ARG A 212 30.35 2.52 -30.43
N GLU A 213 29.44 2.30 -29.49
CA GLU A 213 28.05 2.76 -29.51
C GLU A 213 27.99 4.18 -28.94
N ILE A 214 28.71 4.43 -27.83
CA ILE A 214 28.89 5.77 -27.25
C ILE A 214 29.54 6.71 -28.27
N ARG A 215 30.54 6.25 -29.04
CA ARG A 215 31.19 7.03 -30.12
C ARG A 215 30.26 7.46 -31.26
N LYS A 216 29.07 6.87 -31.41
CA LYS A 216 28.07 7.34 -32.38
C LYS A 216 27.33 8.59 -31.90
N LEU A 217 27.27 8.81 -30.58
CA LEU A 217 26.67 9.97 -29.93
C LEU A 217 27.73 11.03 -29.59
N PHE A 218 28.86 10.60 -29.00
CA PHE A 218 30.00 11.44 -28.65
C PHE A 218 31.25 11.00 -29.44
N LYS A 219 31.49 11.59 -30.62
CA LYS A 219 32.57 11.19 -31.55
C LYS A 219 33.97 11.19 -30.92
N GLU A 220 34.19 12.08 -29.95
CA GLU A 220 35.46 12.25 -29.24
C GLU A 220 35.69 11.18 -28.15
N ALA A 221 34.66 10.49 -27.69
CA ALA A 221 34.76 9.56 -26.55
C ALA A 221 35.86 8.50 -26.71
N ARG A 222 36.81 8.46 -25.77
CA ARG A 222 37.88 7.45 -25.69
C ARG A 222 37.70 6.47 -24.53
N LYS A 223 37.08 6.91 -23.43
CA LYS A 223 36.70 6.06 -22.29
C LYS A 223 35.25 6.35 -21.90
N PHE A 224 34.62 5.39 -21.22
CA PHE A 224 33.41 5.65 -20.46
C PHE A 224 33.43 4.90 -19.14
N GLU A 225 32.58 5.32 -18.21
CA GLU A 225 32.29 4.63 -16.95
C GLU A 225 30.82 4.22 -16.96
N ALA A 226 30.57 2.91 -16.83
CA ALA A 226 29.22 2.38 -16.76
C ALA A 226 28.57 2.72 -15.42
N ASP A 227 27.24 2.86 -15.45
CA ASP A 227 26.37 3.06 -14.29
C ASP A 227 26.75 4.25 -13.37
N ASN A 228 27.34 5.30 -13.96
CA ASN A 228 27.78 6.53 -13.30
C ASN A 228 26.96 7.74 -13.81
N PRO A 229 26.19 8.46 -12.96
CA PRO A 229 26.12 8.33 -11.51
C PRO A 229 25.13 7.26 -10.99
N ARG A 230 24.38 6.60 -11.90
CA ARG A 230 23.33 5.63 -11.56
C ARG A 230 23.14 4.58 -12.66
N VAL A 231 22.50 3.46 -12.32
CA VAL A 231 22.30 2.32 -13.23
C VAL A 231 21.65 2.73 -14.55
N GLY A 232 22.29 2.36 -15.65
CA GLY A 232 21.92 2.69 -17.02
C GLY A 232 22.53 3.98 -17.57
N TRP A 233 23.16 4.83 -16.74
CA TRP A 233 23.88 6.04 -17.16
C TRP A 233 25.36 5.72 -17.41
N ASN A 234 25.88 6.06 -18.58
CA ASN A 234 27.26 5.76 -18.96
C ASN A 234 28.02 7.07 -19.19
N LYS A 235 28.87 7.46 -18.22
CA LYS A 235 29.61 8.73 -18.25
C LYS A 235 30.74 8.68 -19.27
N ALA A 236 30.75 9.57 -20.26
CA ALA A 236 31.69 9.56 -21.39
C ALA A 236 32.82 10.59 -21.22
N TRP A 237 34.03 10.20 -21.66
CA TRP A 237 35.26 10.99 -21.54
C TRP A 237 36.03 11.02 -22.86
N ASP A 238 36.68 12.14 -23.21
CA ASP A 238 37.59 12.29 -24.36
C ASP A 238 38.99 11.67 -24.09
N ALA A 239 40.03 12.07 -24.82
CA ALA A 239 41.40 11.58 -24.62
C ALA A 239 42.14 12.36 -23.52
N GLU A 240 41.74 13.61 -23.34
CA GLU A 240 42.32 14.64 -22.48
C GLU A 240 41.81 14.54 -21.03
N GLY A 241 40.70 13.84 -20.81
CA GLY A 241 40.08 13.61 -19.51
C GLY A 241 38.86 14.50 -19.21
N ASN A 242 38.34 15.23 -20.20
CA ASN A 242 37.16 16.07 -20.02
C ASN A 242 35.87 15.23 -20.07
N HIS A 243 34.87 15.64 -19.30
CA HIS A 243 33.56 15.00 -19.26
C HIS A 243 32.69 15.50 -20.42
N LEU A 244 32.37 14.60 -21.36
CA LEU A 244 31.59 14.93 -22.56
C LEU A 244 30.07 14.93 -22.31
N GLY A 245 29.60 14.10 -21.38
CA GLY A 245 28.17 13.86 -21.13
C GLY A 245 27.89 12.42 -20.74
N TYR A 246 26.60 12.08 -20.68
CA TYR A 246 26.14 10.74 -20.29
C TYR A 246 25.41 10.05 -21.45
N VAL A 247 25.59 8.74 -21.59
CA VAL A 247 24.77 7.90 -22.49
C VAL A 247 23.87 7.01 -21.65
N VAL A 248 22.56 7.28 -21.69
CA VAL A 248 21.54 6.64 -20.87
C VAL A 248 20.84 5.54 -21.67
N ARG A 249 20.71 4.34 -21.08
CA ARG A 249 19.90 3.25 -21.63
C ARG A 249 18.42 3.44 -21.26
N THR A 250 17.54 3.37 -22.25
CA THR A 250 16.08 3.34 -22.01
C THR A 250 15.62 2.05 -21.33
N SER A 251 16.28 0.92 -21.60
CA SER A 251 16.01 -0.37 -20.96
C SER A 251 16.46 -0.41 -19.49
N PRO A 252 15.77 -1.17 -18.61
CA PRO A 252 14.61 -2.01 -18.91
C PRO A 252 13.25 -1.28 -18.91
N TYR A 253 13.22 0.03 -18.68
CA TYR A 253 11.97 0.80 -18.59
C TYR A 253 11.22 0.87 -19.94
N SER A 254 11.95 0.81 -21.06
CA SER A 254 11.38 0.67 -22.41
C SER A 254 11.00 -0.77 -22.79
N ASP A 255 11.35 -1.81 -22.02
CA ASP A 255 11.13 -3.21 -22.42
C ASP A 255 9.67 -3.57 -22.65
N ASN A 256 8.75 -2.86 -21.98
CA ASN A 256 7.30 -3.05 -22.09
C ASN A 256 6.63 -2.09 -23.09
N ALA A 257 7.32 -1.05 -23.55
CA ALA A 257 6.83 -0.17 -24.61
C ALA A 257 6.90 -0.94 -25.94
N ARG A 258 5.75 -1.41 -26.43
CA ARG A 258 5.67 -2.10 -27.73
C ARG A 258 5.32 -1.11 -28.82
N GLY A 259 6.04 -1.17 -29.93
CA GLY A 259 5.52 -0.67 -31.19
C GLY A 259 4.58 -1.70 -31.80
N TYR A 260 4.69 -1.95 -33.11
CA TYR A 260 3.75 -2.79 -33.83
C TYR A 260 3.81 -4.27 -33.41
N GLN A 261 5.03 -4.82 -33.30
CA GLN A 261 5.30 -6.23 -33.03
C GLN A 261 6.06 -6.46 -31.71
N GLY A 262 6.87 -5.48 -31.27
CA GLY A 262 7.73 -5.64 -30.08
C GLY A 262 8.39 -4.36 -29.59
N PRO A 263 9.19 -4.44 -28.52
CA PRO A 263 9.89 -3.29 -27.95
C PRO A 263 11.18 -2.93 -28.67
N THR A 264 11.63 -1.69 -28.46
CA THR A 264 12.88 -1.14 -29.01
C THR A 264 13.73 -0.52 -27.90
N GLU A 265 15.00 -0.94 -27.78
CA GLU A 265 16.00 -0.28 -26.94
C GLU A 265 16.64 0.88 -27.69
N SER A 266 16.69 2.05 -27.05
CA SER A 266 17.47 3.20 -27.48
C SER A 266 18.50 3.61 -26.42
N LEU A 267 19.60 4.22 -26.91
CA LEU A 267 20.56 4.98 -26.12
C LEU A 267 20.28 6.47 -26.32
N VAL A 268 20.28 7.24 -25.23
CA VAL A 268 20.00 8.68 -25.22
C VAL A 268 21.25 9.41 -24.71
N ALA A 269 21.72 10.42 -25.44
CA ALA A 269 22.82 11.27 -25.01
C ALA A 269 22.28 12.44 -24.19
N ILE A 270 22.88 12.66 -23.03
CA ILE A 270 22.62 13.78 -22.12
C ILE A 270 23.87 14.66 -22.05
N ASP A 271 23.67 15.97 -21.96
CA ASP A 271 24.75 16.94 -21.76
C ASP A 271 25.64 16.66 -20.53
N ALA A 272 26.80 17.33 -20.47
CA ALA A 272 27.73 17.23 -19.35
C ALA A 272 27.15 17.70 -18.01
N ALA A 273 26.07 18.50 -18.02
CA ALA A 273 25.36 18.94 -16.84
C ALA A 273 24.37 17.89 -16.29
N GLY A 274 24.06 16.85 -17.07
CA GLY A 274 23.08 15.81 -16.72
C GLY A 274 21.63 16.24 -16.86
N LYS A 275 21.33 17.31 -17.64
CA LYS A 275 20.02 17.97 -17.68
C LYS A 275 19.26 17.81 -19.00
N THR A 276 19.93 17.90 -20.14
CA THR A 276 19.27 18.02 -21.46
C THR A 276 19.57 16.83 -22.34
N VAL A 277 18.54 16.30 -23.01
CA VAL A 277 18.69 15.30 -24.08
C VAL A 277 19.26 15.99 -25.32
N ILE A 278 20.44 15.57 -25.76
CA ILE A 278 21.18 16.18 -26.90
C ILE A 278 21.39 15.22 -28.08
N GLY A 279 20.90 13.98 -27.97
CA GLY A 279 21.01 12.98 -29.04
C GLY A 279 20.32 11.68 -28.68
N MET A 280 20.01 10.86 -29.68
CA MET A 280 19.57 9.48 -29.45
C MET A 280 20.00 8.53 -30.57
N LEU A 281 20.03 7.24 -30.25
CA LEU A 281 20.36 6.14 -31.16
C LEU A 281 19.47 4.94 -30.84
N VAL A 282 18.70 4.47 -31.82
CA VAL A 282 18.04 3.15 -31.74
C VAL A 282 19.13 2.07 -31.78
N ARG A 283 19.15 1.20 -30.76
CA ARG A 283 20.21 0.21 -30.56
C ARG A 283 19.84 -1.18 -31.06
N LYS A 284 18.71 -1.71 -30.57
CA LYS A 284 18.22 -3.06 -30.91
C LYS A 284 16.70 -3.07 -30.77
N SER A 285 16.01 -3.79 -31.66
CA SER A 285 14.55 -3.89 -31.64
C SER A 285 14.10 -5.34 -31.75
N TYR A 286 12.90 -5.60 -31.23
CA TYR A 286 12.07 -6.78 -31.46
C TYR A 286 10.77 -6.43 -32.20
N ASP A 287 10.68 -5.19 -32.69
CA ASP A 287 9.60 -4.70 -33.55
C ASP A 287 9.83 -5.14 -35.01
N THR A 288 8.90 -4.83 -35.91
CA THR A 288 9.04 -5.11 -37.34
C THR A 288 10.18 -4.27 -37.93
N GLU A 289 11.25 -4.91 -38.41
CA GLU A 289 12.49 -4.23 -38.84
C GLU A 289 12.24 -3.18 -39.93
N GLU A 290 11.28 -3.41 -40.86
CA GLU A 290 10.89 -2.43 -41.89
C GLU A 290 10.41 -1.09 -41.28
N TYR A 291 9.71 -1.11 -40.15
CA TYR A 291 9.30 0.11 -39.44
C TYR A 291 10.46 0.75 -38.69
N VAL A 292 11.34 -0.06 -38.11
CA VAL A 292 12.56 0.41 -37.43
C VAL A 292 13.52 1.07 -38.42
N GLU A 293 13.65 0.55 -39.64
CA GLU A 293 14.45 1.13 -40.72
C GLU A 293 13.88 2.44 -41.27
N ARG A 294 12.56 2.67 -41.18
CA ARG A 294 11.96 3.98 -41.48
C ARG A 294 12.21 5.01 -40.38
N VAL A 295 12.28 4.59 -39.12
CA VAL A 295 12.51 5.50 -37.98
C VAL A 295 14.00 5.87 -37.80
N ARG A 296 14.92 4.92 -37.97
CA ARG A 296 16.38 5.13 -37.75
C ARG A 296 17.00 6.34 -38.49
N PRO A 297 16.69 6.61 -39.78
CA PRO A 297 17.28 7.71 -40.54
C PRO A 297 16.41 8.97 -40.57
N ASN A 298 15.26 9.01 -39.88
CA ASN A 298 14.37 10.15 -39.94
C ASN A 298 14.87 11.27 -39.01
N ASP A 299 15.48 12.30 -39.59
CA ASP A 299 16.04 13.44 -38.87
C ASP A 299 14.95 14.24 -38.15
N ASP A 300 13.80 14.52 -38.78
CA ASP A 300 12.69 15.29 -38.17
C ASP A 300 12.20 14.64 -36.86
N PHE A 301 11.97 13.32 -36.87
CA PHE A 301 11.56 12.56 -35.70
C PHE A 301 12.66 12.54 -34.65
N ARG A 302 13.94 12.31 -35.02
CA ARG A 302 15.04 12.37 -34.04
C ARG A 302 15.14 13.75 -33.39
N ASP A 303 15.02 14.80 -34.19
CA ASP A 303 15.25 16.18 -33.75
C ASP A 303 14.07 16.70 -32.90
N SER A 304 12.86 16.13 -33.07
CA SER A 304 11.73 16.30 -32.14
C SER A 304 11.97 15.72 -30.73
N LEU A 305 12.96 14.84 -30.57
CA LEU A 305 13.22 14.10 -29.31
C LEU A 305 14.40 14.66 -28.51
N ILE A 306 15.14 15.64 -29.06
CA ILE A 306 16.31 16.26 -28.44
C ILE A 306 16.00 17.72 -28.04
N ASN A 307 16.99 18.42 -27.46
CA ASN A 307 16.89 19.79 -26.95
C ASN A 307 15.78 19.99 -25.89
N ARG A 308 15.46 18.93 -25.15
CA ARG A 308 14.45 18.90 -24.09
C ARG A 308 15.07 18.43 -22.77
N SER A 309 14.69 19.02 -21.64
CA SER A 309 15.23 18.60 -20.34
C SER A 309 14.72 17.21 -19.94
N ILE A 310 15.43 16.52 -19.05
CA ILE A 310 14.97 15.25 -18.45
C ILE A 310 13.66 15.43 -17.66
N ASP A 311 13.42 16.63 -17.11
CA ASP A 311 12.23 16.95 -16.31
C ASP A 311 10.99 17.15 -17.19
N ASP A 312 11.14 17.80 -18.35
CA ASP A 312 10.08 17.89 -19.35
C ASP A 312 9.82 16.51 -19.98
N TRP A 313 10.88 15.75 -20.24
CA TRP A 313 10.79 14.41 -20.82
C TRP A 313 10.00 13.42 -19.96
N ALA A 314 10.10 13.49 -18.63
CA ALA A 314 9.31 12.65 -17.73
C ALA A 314 7.80 12.95 -17.78
N LYS A 315 7.44 14.22 -18.00
CA LYS A 315 6.08 14.76 -17.92
C LYS A 315 5.41 14.93 -19.29
N ILE A 316 6.12 14.61 -20.37
CA ILE A 316 5.75 14.90 -21.75
C ILE A 316 4.39 14.28 -22.15
N ASP A 317 3.54 15.10 -22.76
CA ASP A 317 2.27 14.69 -23.38
C ASP A 317 2.44 14.75 -24.90
N PHE A 318 2.60 13.58 -25.53
CA PHE A 318 2.91 13.45 -26.95
C PHE A 318 1.90 14.17 -27.86
N ALA A 319 0.63 14.29 -27.45
CA ALA A 319 -0.41 14.92 -28.24
C ALA A 319 -0.36 16.46 -28.18
N LYS A 320 0.17 17.04 -27.09
CA LYS A 320 0.31 18.50 -26.92
C LYS A 320 1.63 19.03 -27.47
N GLU A 321 2.68 18.21 -27.39
CA GLU A 321 4.05 18.60 -27.73
C GLU A 321 4.41 18.39 -29.21
N GLY A 322 3.44 18.02 -30.05
CA GLY A 322 3.62 17.93 -31.50
C GLY A 322 4.59 16.82 -31.96
N ILE A 323 4.82 15.78 -31.15
CA ILE A 323 5.67 14.64 -31.55
C ILE A 323 4.89 13.77 -32.54
N GLU A 324 5.05 14.05 -33.82
CA GLU A 324 4.48 13.25 -34.90
C GLU A 324 5.30 11.99 -35.13
N GLY A 325 4.64 10.83 -35.13
CA GLY A 325 5.29 9.55 -35.43
C GLY A 325 5.52 9.35 -36.93
N VAL A 326 6.65 8.76 -37.31
CA VAL A 326 7.05 8.55 -38.72
C VAL A 326 5.95 7.81 -39.49
N SER A 327 5.59 8.33 -40.67
CA SER A 327 4.50 7.79 -41.49
C SER A 327 4.70 6.32 -41.85
N GLY A 328 3.70 5.49 -41.56
CA GLY A 328 3.77 4.03 -41.73
C GLY A 328 4.68 3.29 -40.74
N ALA A 329 5.26 3.98 -39.74
CA ALA A 329 6.00 3.42 -38.62
C ALA A 329 5.57 4.07 -37.27
N THR A 330 4.34 4.60 -37.23
CA THR A 330 3.83 5.49 -36.18
C THR A 330 3.85 4.83 -34.79
N GLN A 331 3.43 3.57 -34.67
CA GLN A 331 3.45 2.84 -33.40
C GLN A 331 4.88 2.57 -32.90
N THR A 332 5.79 2.21 -33.80
CA THR A 332 7.23 2.03 -33.49
C THR A 332 7.87 3.34 -33.03
N SER A 333 7.52 4.45 -33.69
CA SER A 333 7.97 5.80 -33.33
C SER A 333 7.51 6.18 -31.93
N PHE A 334 6.20 6.09 -31.65
CA PHE A 334 5.68 6.39 -30.31
C PHE A 334 6.23 5.45 -29.23
N ALA A 335 6.48 4.17 -29.52
CA ALA A 335 7.09 3.25 -28.56
C ALA A 335 8.55 3.63 -28.20
N ILE A 336 9.30 4.19 -29.16
CA ILE A 336 10.65 4.72 -28.93
C ILE A 336 10.58 5.97 -28.04
N ALA A 337 9.71 6.93 -28.36
CA ALA A 337 9.52 8.15 -27.57
C ALA A 337 8.99 7.85 -26.15
N ASP A 338 8.01 6.95 -26.02
CA ASP A 338 7.48 6.48 -24.74
C ASP A 338 8.53 5.69 -23.93
N GLY A 339 9.47 5.01 -24.59
CA GLY A 339 10.63 4.40 -23.94
C GLY A 339 11.58 5.42 -23.31
N ILE A 340 11.75 6.59 -23.93
CA ILE A 340 12.54 7.72 -23.40
C ILE A 340 11.80 8.38 -22.23
N ARG A 341 10.51 8.72 -22.42
CA ARG A 341 9.64 9.25 -21.35
C ARG A 341 9.63 8.36 -20.12
N ARG A 342 9.40 7.05 -20.27
CA ARG A 342 9.41 6.07 -19.16
C ARG A 342 10.73 6.05 -18.42
N ARG A 343 11.86 6.17 -19.14
CA ARG A 343 13.20 6.15 -18.52
C ARG A 343 13.40 7.35 -17.58
N PHE A 344 13.03 8.55 -18.02
CA PHE A 344 13.22 9.75 -17.19
C PHE A 344 12.10 9.95 -16.16
N ALA A 345 10.86 9.51 -16.45
CA ALA A 345 9.79 9.44 -15.46
C ALA A 345 10.17 8.54 -14.27
N ALA A 346 10.77 7.38 -14.54
CA ALA A 346 11.28 6.47 -13.50
C ALA A 346 12.45 7.05 -12.67
N GLU A 347 13.05 8.16 -13.08
CA GLU A 347 14.12 8.85 -12.34
C GLU A 347 13.62 10.02 -11.48
N GLN A 348 12.45 10.57 -11.80
CA GLN A 348 11.75 11.57 -10.98
C GLN A 348 10.76 10.94 -10.01
N SER A 349 10.18 9.78 -10.32
CA SER A 349 9.26 9.09 -9.42
C SER A 349 10.01 8.30 -8.35
N THR A 350 10.28 8.92 -7.20
CA THR A 350 10.63 8.23 -5.94
C THR A 350 9.46 7.38 -5.39
N ALA A 351 8.36 7.24 -6.15
CA ALA A 351 7.22 6.40 -5.86
C ALA A 351 6.82 5.57 -7.10
N VAL A 352 7.09 4.26 -7.03
CA VAL A 352 6.33 3.13 -7.60
C VAL A 352 5.81 3.25 -9.06
N GLN A 353 6.39 2.48 -10.00
CA GLN A 353 5.67 1.36 -10.64
C GLN A 353 6.48 0.46 -11.61
N THR A 354 6.28 -0.85 -11.44
CA THR A 354 6.48 -1.95 -12.41
C THR A 354 7.88 -2.24 -12.95
N ALA A 355 8.53 -3.23 -12.30
CA ALA A 355 9.64 -3.97 -12.86
C ALA A 355 9.31 -4.68 -14.19
N ALA A 356 10.34 -4.86 -15.03
CA ALA A 356 10.25 -5.73 -16.20
C ALA A 356 9.87 -7.17 -15.80
N ALA A 357 9.03 -7.80 -16.61
CA ALA A 357 8.47 -9.11 -16.29
C ALA A 357 9.55 -10.20 -16.25
N LYS A 358 9.77 -10.83 -15.08
CA LYS A 358 10.54 -12.09 -15.00
C LYS A 358 9.91 -13.16 -15.91
N PRO A 359 10.73 -14.07 -16.48
CA PRO A 359 10.23 -15.27 -17.14
C PRO A 359 9.46 -16.15 -16.16
N TRP A 360 8.57 -16.98 -16.69
CA TRP A 360 7.72 -17.86 -15.89
C TRP A 360 8.57 -18.81 -15.04
N ASN A 361 8.40 -18.74 -13.72
CA ASN A 361 9.06 -19.66 -12.79
C ASN A 361 8.38 -21.04 -12.85
N PHE A 362 8.72 -21.81 -13.87
CA PHE A 362 8.07 -23.07 -14.16
C PHE A 362 8.61 -24.18 -13.26
N GLN A 363 7.75 -24.75 -12.40
CA GLN A 363 8.08 -25.88 -11.54
C GLN A 363 7.74 -27.21 -12.27
N PRO A 364 8.69 -27.88 -12.95
CA PRO A 364 8.39 -29.07 -13.74
C PRO A 364 7.87 -30.23 -12.88
N GLY A 365 8.31 -30.34 -11.62
CA GLY A 365 7.83 -31.35 -10.67
C GLY A 365 6.33 -31.23 -10.38
N LEU A 366 5.84 -30.02 -10.11
CA LEU A 366 4.41 -29.79 -9.86
C LEU A 366 3.57 -30.06 -11.12
N VAL A 367 4.06 -29.64 -12.29
CA VAL A 367 3.40 -29.92 -13.57
C VAL A 367 3.35 -31.43 -13.87
N ALA A 368 4.41 -32.18 -13.57
CA ALA A 368 4.41 -33.65 -13.67
C ALA A 368 3.38 -34.29 -12.72
N VAL A 369 3.23 -33.77 -11.49
CA VAL A 369 2.20 -34.21 -10.54
C VAL A 369 0.78 -33.94 -11.07
N ILE A 370 0.53 -32.75 -11.63
CA ILE A 370 -0.75 -32.40 -12.27
C ILE A 370 -1.05 -33.34 -13.44
N CYS A 371 -0.07 -33.56 -14.34
CA CYS A 371 -0.20 -34.45 -15.50
C CYS A 371 -0.47 -35.92 -15.09
N GLY A 372 0.20 -36.44 -14.06
CA GLY A 372 -0.08 -37.78 -13.55
C GLY A 372 -1.47 -37.91 -12.92
N GLY A 373 -1.92 -36.89 -12.18
CA GLY A 373 -3.28 -36.84 -11.62
C GLY A 373 -4.36 -36.73 -12.69
N LEU A 374 -4.11 -35.99 -13.77
CA LEU A 374 -4.96 -35.95 -14.97
C LEU A 374 -5.01 -37.33 -15.64
N GLY A 375 -3.84 -37.95 -15.86
CA GLY A 375 -3.72 -39.30 -16.42
C GLY A 375 -4.57 -40.31 -15.65
N LEU A 376 -4.40 -40.41 -14.32
CA LEU A 376 -5.20 -41.31 -13.47
C LEU A 376 -6.69 -40.94 -13.44
N THR A 377 -7.03 -39.65 -13.51
CA THR A 377 -8.42 -39.19 -13.54
C THR A 377 -9.16 -39.67 -14.80
N PHE A 378 -8.52 -39.59 -15.98
CA PHE A 378 -9.16 -39.81 -17.28
C PHE A 378 -8.94 -41.19 -17.90
N THR A 379 -7.85 -41.88 -17.56
CA THR A 379 -7.53 -43.22 -18.09
C THR A 379 -8.02 -44.35 -17.17
N PRO A 380 -8.04 -45.62 -17.64
CA PRO A 380 -8.27 -46.78 -16.77
C PRO A 380 -7.13 -47.09 -15.79
N LEU A 381 -5.99 -46.37 -15.83
CA LEU A 381 -4.80 -46.67 -15.00
C LEU A 381 -5.11 -46.70 -13.49
N LYS A 382 -6.07 -45.88 -13.02
CA LYS A 382 -6.57 -45.87 -11.64
C LYS A 382 -7.11 -47.22 -11.12
N ASN A 383 -7.47 -48.13 -12.02
CA ASN A 383 -7.98 -49.46 -11.67
C ASN A 383 -6.85 -50.42 -11.22
N SER A 384 -5.60 -50.16 -11.61
CA SER A 384 -4.45 -50.94 -11.16
C SER A 384 -4.09 -50.60 -9.71
N ARG A 385 -4.13 -51.61 -8.83
CA ARG A 385 -3.74 -51.45 -7.41
C ARG A 385 -2.27 -51.01 -7.26
N ARG A 386 -1.37 -51.54 -8.10
CA ARG A 386 0.07 -51.20 -8.06
C ARG A 386 0.29 -49.73 -8.40
N LEU A 387 -0.25 -49.26 -9.54
CA LEU A 387 -0.12 -47.86 -9.97
C LEU A 387 -0.76 -46.89 -8.97
N ARG A 388 -1.91 -47.24 -8.37
CA ARG A 388 -2.56 -46.41 -7.35
C ARG A 388 -1.70 -46.24 -6.09
N VAL A 389 -1.07 -47.31 -5.61
CA VAL A 389 -0.19 -47.23 -4.42
C VAL A 389 1.08 -46.44 -4.74
N ILE A 390 1.72 -46.69 -5.89
CA ILE A 390 2.88 -45.91 -6.36
C ILE A 390 2.53 -44.42 -6.43
N TRP A 391 1.37 -44.07 -7.00
CA TRP A 391 0.92 -42.69 -7.05
C TRP A 391 0.71 -42.06 -5.67
N GLN A 392 0.12 -42.79 -4.72
CA GLN A 392 -0.06 -42.32 -3.35
C GLN A 392 1.28 -42.10 -2.64
N VAL A 393 2.29 -42.95 -2.88
CA VAL A 393 3.67 -42.70 -2.42
C VAL A 393 4.22 -41.41 -3.03
N VAL A 394 4.06 -41.19 -4.34
CA VAL A 394 4.51 -39.96 -5.01
C VAL A 394 3.82 -38.72 -4.44
N LEU A 395 2.50 -38.74 -4.20
CA LEU A 395 1.81 -37.60 -3.60
C LEU A 395 2.33 -37.27 -2.19
N ILE A 396 2.58 -38.28 -1.36
CA ILE A 396 3.06 -38.05 0.02
C ILE A 396 4.54 -37.65 0.03
N ALA A 397 5.41 -38.41 -0.65
CA ALA A 397 6.86 -38.21 -0.63
C ALA A 397 7.33 -37.02 -1.49
N VAL A 398 6.73 -36.78 -2.65
CA VAL A 398 7.16 -35.73 -3.59
C VAL A 398 6.27 -34.49 -3.46
N PHE A 399 4.95 -34.63 -3.57
CA PHE A 399 4.10 -33.43 -3.59
C PHE A 399 3.96 -32.78 -2.21
N ALA A 400 3.76 -33.57 -1.15
CA ALA A 400 3.71 -33.05 0.23
C ALA A 400 5.11 -32.60 0.72
N PHE A 401 6.08 -33.52 0.81
CA PHE A 401 7.35 -33.23 1.49
C PHE A 401 8.41 -32.51 0.66
N TRP A 402 8.36 -32.55 -0.68
CA TRP A 402 9.40 -31.95 -1.53
C TRP A 402 8.93 -30.68 -2.27
N LEU A 403 7.69 -30.66 -2.76
CA LEU A 403 7.13 -29.47 -3.45
C LEU A 403 6.45 -28.50 -2.47
N GLY A 404 5.59 -28.97 -1.56
CA GLY A 404 4.97 -28.17 -0.51
C GLY A 404 3.81 -27.26 -0.94
N ASP A 405 3.73 -26.87 -2.22
CA ASP A 405 2.70 -25.96 -2.77
C ASP A 405 1.29 -26.60 -2.87
N LEU A 406 0.68 -26.88 -1.71
CA LEU A 406 -0.67 -27.43 -1.60
C LEU A 406 -1.74 -26.33 -1.79
N LEU A 407 -2.97 -26.73 -2.14
CA LEU A 407 -4.11 -25.81 -2.16
C LEU A 407 -4.71 -25.74 -0.76
N SER A 408 -4.71 -24.55 -0.18
CA SER A 408 -5.32 -24.21 1.12
C SER A 408 -6.35 -23.10 0.94
N LEU A 409 -7.20 -22.88 1.95
CA LEU A 409 -8.14 -21.76 1.96
C LEU A 409 -7.41 -20.42 2.08
N ALA A 410 -6.27 -20.39 2.77
CA ALA A 410 -5.38 -19.23 2.86
C ALA A 410 -4.87 -18.78 1.48
N LEU A 411 -4.50 -19.72 0.60
CA LEU A 411 -4.12 -19.43 -0.80
C LEU A 411 -5.26 -18.72 -1.56
N PHE A 412 -6.48 -19.26 -1.48
CA PHE A 412 -7.64 -18.68 -2.17
C PHE A 412 -8.03 -17.30 -1.64
N VAL A 413 -8.00 -17.10 -0.32
CA VAL A 413 -8.30 -15.81 0.31
C VAL A 413 -7.22 -14.77 0.00
N GLY A 414 -5.95 -15.16 0.09
CA GLY A 414 -4.81 -14.31 -0.23
C GLY A 414 -4.84 -13.83 -1.68
N TRP A 415 -5.08 -14.73 -2.64
CA TRP A 415 -5.18 -14.38 -4.05
C TRP A 415 -6.44 -13.56 -4.39
N ALA A 416 -7.52 -13.70 -3.61
CA ALA A 416 -8.70 -12.84 -3.73
C ALA A 416 -8.42 -11.40 -3.24
N ARG A 417 -7.65 -11.23 -2.17
CA ARG A 417 -7.24 -9.92 -1.64
C ARG A 417 -6.21 -9.21 -2.53
N HIS A 418 -5.12 -9.90 -2.86
CA HIS A 418 -3.92 -9.27 -3.44
C HIS A 418 -3.76 -9.51 -4.95
N GLY A 419 -4.49 -10.48 -5.52
CA GLY A 419 -4.38 -10.87 -6.93
C GLY A 419 -3.66 -12.21 -7.13
N ILE A 420 -3.59 -12.66 -8.39
CA ILE A 420 -3.11 -14.01 -8.73
C ILE A 420 -1.67 -13.96 -9.28
N PRO A 421 -0.72 -14.77 -8.75
CA PRO A 421 0.70 -14.79 -9.14
C PRO A 421 0.97 -15.52 -10.47
N TRP A 422 0.35 -15.09 -11.57
CA TRP A 422 0.42 -15.76 -12.90
C TRP A 422 1.84 -15.98 -13.45
N ARG A 423 2.82 -15.16 -13.05
CA ARG A 423 4.22 -15.22 -13.54
C ARG A 423 5.18 -15.89 -12.57
N THR A 424 4.99 -15.67 -11.27
CA THR A 424 5.87 -16.16 -10.19
C THR A 424 5.50 -17.57 -9.73
N ALA A 425 4.23 -17.99 -9.87
CA ALA A 425 3.75 -19.32 -9.49
C ALA A 425 2.86 -20.03 -10.56
N PRO A 426 3.22 -20.05 -11.86
CA PRO A 426 2.36 -20.54 -12.94
C PRO A 426 1.91 -21.99 -12.79
N ALA A 427 2.70 -22.84 -12.12
CA ALA A 427 2.33 -24.24 -11.87
C ALA A 427 1.28 -24.38 -10.76
N VAL A 428 1.30 -23.54 -9.72
CA VAL A 428 0.26 -23.49 -8.68
C VAL A 428 -1.03 -22.87 -9.23
N VAL A 429 -0.90 -21.85 -10.08
CA VAL A 429 -2.04 -21.28 -10.82
C VAL A 429 -2.69 -22.32 -11.74
N LEU A 430 -1.89 -23.14 -12.43
CA LEU A 430 -2.39 -24.29 -13.20
C LEU A 430 -3.07 -25.33 -12.30
N LEU A 431 -2.52 -25.62 -11.12
CA LEU A 431 -3.13 -26.52 -10.13
C LEU A 431 -4.51 -26.01 -9.69
N VAL A 432 -4.65 -24.72 -9.37
CA VAL A 432 -5.93 -24.08 -9.05
C VAL A 432 -6.91 -24.19 -10.23
N ALA A 433 -6.48 -23.78 -11.42
CA ALA A 433 -7.31 -23.82 -12.63
C ALA A 433 -7.84 -25.23 -12.92
N VAL A 434 -6.96 -26.24 -12.89
CA VAL A 434 -7.32 -27.66 -13.05
C VAL A 434 -8.29 -28.12 -11.95
N SER A 435 -8.09 -27.67 -10.72
CA SER A 435 -8.92 -28.05 -9.56
C SER A 435 -10.32 -27.43 -9.58
N LEU A 436 -10.52 -26.31 -10.27
CA LEU A 436 -11.83 -25.66 -10.44
C LEU A 436 -12.53 -26.09 -11.74
N VAL A 437 -11.82 -26.05 -12.87
CA VAL A 437 -12.40 -26.30 -14.22
C VAL A 437 -12.82 -27.77 -14.39
N ILE A 438 -12.06 -28.73 -13.88
CA ILE A 438 -12.34 -30.15 -14.12
C ILE A 438 -13.56 -30.68 -13.35
N PRO A 439 -13.79 -30.34 -12.07
CA PRO A 439 -15.04 -30.67 -11.40
C PRO A 439 -16.27 -30.01 -12.03
N TRP A 440 -16.11 -28.79 -12.54
CA TRP A 440 -17.16 -28.06 -13.25
C TRP A 440 -17.53 -28.74 -14.58
N ALA A 441 -16.54 -29.04 -15.44
CA ALA A 441 -16.76 -29.62 -16.76
C ALA A 441 -17.10 -31.12 -16.73
N THR A 442 -16.42 -31.90 -15.88
CA THR A 442 -16.42 -33.38 -15.97
C THR A 442 -17.02 -34.10 -14.76
N ARG A 443 -17.42 -33.35 -13.72
CA ARG A 443 -17.90 -33.87 -12.42
C ARG A 443 -16.84 -34.63 -11.61
N ARG A 444 -15.58 -34.72 -12.07
CA ARG A 444 -14.49 -35.45 -11.41
C ARG A 444 -13.73 -34.51 -10.48
N GLN A 445 -13.60 -34.89 -9.21
CA GLN A 445 -12.91 -34.11 -8.19
C GLN A 445 -11.41 -34.40 -8.21
N ILE A 446 -10.70 -33.83 -9.18
CA ILE A 446 -9.29 -34.16 -9.43
C ILE A 446 -8.40 -33.89 -8.22
N TYR A 447 -8.52 -32.72 -7.58
CA TYR A 447 -7.67 -32.37 -6.45
C TYR A 447 -7.84 -33.34 -5.28
N CYS A 448 -9.05 -33.39 -4.71
CA CYS A 448 -9.36 -34.21 -3.55
C CYS A 448 -9.17 -35.72 -3.76
N GLN A 449 -9.25 -36.22 -5.01
CA GLN A 449 -9.15 -37.66 -5.30
C GLN A 449 -7.79 -38.12 -5.81
N GLN A 450 -7.03 -37.26 -6.50
CA GLN A 450 -5.81 -37.66 -7.24
C GLN A 450 -4.60 -36.74 -7.01
N LEU A 451 -4.72 -35.64 -6.25
CA LEU A 451 -3.61 -34.73 -5.98
C LEU A 451 -3.38 -34.45 -4.48
N CYS A 452 -4.43 -34.37 -3.66
CA CYS A 452 -4.30 -34.06 -2.23
C CYS A 452 -3.53 -35.17 -1.45
N PRO A 453 -2.33 -34.86 -0.86
CA PRO A 453 -1.56 -35.87 -0.12
C PRO A 453 -2.22 -36.31 1.18
N HIS A 454 -2.91 -35.42 1.89
CA HIS A 454 -3.65 -35.78 3.11
C HIS A 454 -4.76 -36.81 2.80
N GLY A 455 -5.51 -36.61 1.71
CA GLY A 455 -6.50 -37.58 1.23
C GLY A 455 -5.88 -38.93 0.78
N ALA A 456 -4.66 -38.90 0.24
CA ALA A 456 -3.89 -40.11 -0.07
C ALA A 456 -3.50 -40.88 1.22
N ALA A 457 -3.01 -40.18 2.25
CA ALA A 457 -2.67 -40.79 3.54
C ALA A 457 -3.91 -41.38 4.24
N GLN A 458 -5.03 -40.66 4.26
CA GLN A 458 -6.32 -41.19 4.75
C GLN A 458 -6.81 -42.41 3.97
N SER A 459 -6.44 -42.54 2.69
CA SER A 459 -6.79 -43.71 1.86
C SER A 459 -5.99 -44.96 2.21
N TRP A 460 -4.81 -44.81 2.81
CA TRP A 460 -4.05 -45.93 3.37
C TRP A 460 -4.59 -46.36 4.73
N LEU A 461 -4.87 -45.41 5.62
CA LEU A 461 -5.44 -45.71 6.94
C LEU A 461 -6.85 -46.35 6.85
N GLY A 462 -7.66 -45.94 5.88
CA GLY A 462 -8.96 -46.57 5.59
C GLY A 462 -8.90 -48.01 5.04
N GLN A 463 -7.71 -48.65 4.97
CA GLN A 463 -7.57 -50.08 4.65
C GLN A 463 -7.78 -50.98 5.88
N PHE A 464 -7.74 -50.45 7.10
CA PHE A 464 -7.98 -51.19 8.36
C PHE A 464 -9.47 -51.51 8.61
N LYS A 465 -10.11 -52.18 7.65
CA LYS A 465 -11.56 -52.45 7.61
C LYS A 465 -12.17 -53.07 8.89
N ARG A 466 -11.36 -53.76 9.71
CA ARG A 466 -11.79 -54.36 10.97
C ARG A 466 -12.09 -53.34 12.07
N LEU A 467 -11.52 -52.13 11.99
CA LEU A 467 -11.70 -51.05 12.97
C LEU A 467 -12.80 -50.06 12.57
N HIS A 468 -13.49 -50.29 11.45
CA HIS A 468 -14.48 -49.33 10.93
C HIS A 468 -15.75 -49.26 11.79
N VAL A 469 -16.07 -48.05 12.26
CA VAL A 469 -17.28 -47.77 13.04
C VAL A 469 -18.43 -47.34 12.11
N ARG A 470 -19.61 -47.94 12.30
CA ARG A 470 -20.82 -47.55 11.55
C ARG A 470 -21.47 -46.31 12.17
N ILE A 471 -21.22 -45.14 11.59
CA ILE A 471 -21.92 -43.89 11.96
C ILE A 471 -23.39 -43.99 11.53
N SER A 472 -24.32 -43.73 12.45
CA SER A 472 -25.77 -43.73 12.16
C SER A 472 -26.17 -42.64 11.14
N ASN A 473 -27.29 -42.85 10.43
CA ASN A 473 -27.79 -41.91 9.43
C ASN A 473 -28.19 -40.52 9.98
N ALA A 474 -28.36 -40.39 11.31
CA ALA A 474 -28.55 -39.11 11.98
C ALA A 474 -27.21 -38.38 12.15
N TRP A 475 -26.19 -39.07 12.67
CA TRP A 475 -24.84 -38.50 12.85
C TRP A 475 -24.15 -38.19 11.53
N GLN A 476 -24.31 -39.02 10.48
CA GLN A 476 -23.81 -38.70 9.13
C GLN A 476 -24.42 -37.42 8.55
N ARG A 477 -25.69 -37.12 8.87
CA ARG A 477 -26.34 -35.85 8.47
C ARG A 477 -25.78 -34.68 9.27
N ARG A 478 -25.68 -34.79 10.61
CA ARG A 478 -25.12 -33.73 11.48
C ARG A 478 -23.69 -33.36 11.09
N LEU A 479 -22.79 -34.34 10.99
CA LEU A 479 -21.39 -34.13 10.59
C LEU A 479 -21.27 -33.57 9.16
N GLY A 480 -22.25 -33.86 8.28
CA GLY A 480 -22.29 -33.31 6.93
C GLY A 480 -22.51 -31.78 6.85
N TYR A 481 -22.96 -31.13 7.92
CA TYR A 481 -23.06 -29.67 8.01
C TYR A 481 -21.77 -28.99 8.48
N PHE A 482 -20.80 -29.73 9.04
CA PHE A 482 -19.59 -29.14 9.58
C PHE A 482 -18.66 -28.52 8.52
N PRO A 483 -18.34 -29.17 7.38
CA PRO A 483 -17.51 -28.55 6.34
C PRO A 483 -18.03 -27.21 5.78
N PRO A 484 -19.32 -27.06 5.40
CA PRO A 484 -19.81 -25.77 4.92
C PRO A 484 -19.94 -24.72 6.04
N ALA A 485 -20.19 -25.13 7.29
CA ALA A 485 -20.18 -24.21 8.42
C ALA A 485 -18.76 -23.68 8.70
N LEU A 486 -17.75 -24.57 8.72
CA LEU A 486 -16.35 -24.20 8.88
C LEU A 486 -15.88 -23.29 7.74
N LEU A 487 -16.20 -23.62 6.49
CA LEU A 487 -15.90 -22.74 5.34
C LEU A 487 -16.53 -21.35 5.49
N ALA A 488 -17.79 -21.26 5.91
CA ALA A 488 -18.46 -19.98 6.14
C ALA A 488 -17.78 -19.17 7.27
N VAL A 489 -17.43 -19.82 8.39
CA VAL A 489 -16.71 -19.18 9.50
C VAL A 489 -15.31 -18.71 9.07
N SER A 490 -14.54 -19.54 8.36
CA SER A 490 -13.22 -19.15 7.86
C SER A 490 -13.29 -17.95 6.90
N LEU A 491 -14.30 -17.88 6.04
CA LEU A 491 -14.52 -16.73 5.15
C LEU A 491 -14.95 -15.47 5.93
N LEU A 492 -15.80 -15.60 6.96
CA LEU A 492 -16.15 -14.47 7.83
C LEU A 492 -14.95 -13.95 8.63
N LEU A 493 -14.12 -14.85 9.18
CA LEU A 493 -12.86 -14.49 9.83
C LEU A 493 -11.91 -13.79 8.85
N ALA A 494 -11.81 -14.26 7.61
CA ALA A 494 -11.05 -13.56 6.57
C ALA A 494 -11.64 -12.18 6.21
N THR A 495 -12.95 -11.99 6.25
CA THR A 495 -13.53 -10.68 5.93
C THR A 495 -13.38 -9.66 7.07
N PHE A 496 -13.47 -10.09 8.34
CA PHE A 496 -13.61 -9.18 9.48
C PHE A 496 -12.47 -9.21 10.50
N VAL A 497 -11.56 -10.20 10.45
CA VAL A 497 -10.45 -10.33 11.41
C VAL A 497 -9.11 -10.20 10.69
N VAL A 498 -8.45 -9.05 10.87
CA VAL A 498 -7.11 -8.78 10.36
C VAL A 498 -6.10 -9.73 11.05
N GLY A 499 -5.16 -10.28 10.28
CA GLY A 499 -4.08 -11.12 10.81
C GLY A 499 -4.44 -12.56 11.22
N PHE A 500 -5.68 -13.03 11.02
CA PHE A 500 -6.05 -14.41 11.35
C PHE A 500 -5.36 -15.43 10.40
N ASP A 501 -4.66 -16.42 10.96
CA ASP A 501 -4.04 -17.50 10.20
C ASP A 501 -5.07 -18.55 9.74
N LEU A 502 -5.55 -18.42 8.50
CA LEU A 502 -6.45 -19.41 7.89
C LEU A 502 -5.78 -20.78 7.63
N ALA A 503 -4.46 -20.85 7.50
CA ALA A 503 -3.77 -22.12 7.24
C ALA A 503 -3.75 -23.01 8.49
N SER A 504 -3.80 -22.41 9.69
CA SER A 504 -3.97 -23.10 10.97
C SER A 504 -5.21 -24.02 11.03
N LEU A 505 -6.26 -23.70 10.27
CA LEU A 505 -7.53 -24.45 10.25
C LEU A 505 -7.50 -25.70 9.34
N GLU A 506 -6.40 -25.93 8.61
CA GLU A 506 -6.28 -27.05 7.67
C GLU A 506 -4.98 -27.86 7.88
N PRO A 507 -4.97 -29.17 7.55
CA PRO A 507 -3.84 -30.06 7.79
C PRO A 507 -2.76 -29.98 6.71
N PHE A 508 -2.74 -28.93 5.88
CA PHE A 508 -1.88 -28.86 4.70
C PHE A 508 -0.45 -28.49 5.07
N ASP A 509 -0.27 -27.44 5.87
CA ASP A 509 1.02 -27.02 6.45
C ASP A 509 1.68 -28.11 7.28
N ALA A 510 0.91 -29.04 7.86
CA ALA A 510 1.42 -30.19 8.60
C ALA A 510 2.26 -31.16 7.75
N TRP A 511 2.18 -31.08 6.42
CA TRP A 511 3.03 -31.84 5.51
C TRP A 511 4.37 -31.15 5.20
N VAL A 512 4.58 -29.93 5.68
CA VAL A 512 5.87 -29.22 5.59
C VAL A 512 6.66 -29.50 6.87
N LEU A 513 7.65 -30.41 6.78
CA LEU A 513 8.41 -30.96 7.92
C LEU A 513 9.21 -29.93 8.76
N LYS A 514 9.26 -28.67 8.34
CA LYS A 514 10.00 -27.59 8.99
C LYS A 514 9.12 -26.34 9.04
N GLY A 515 8.28 -26.20 10.06
CA GLY A 515 7.45 -24.98 10.24
C GLY A 515 5.94 -25.20 10.34
N ALA A 516 5.46 -26.45 10.30
CA ALA A 516 4.05 -26.78 10.54
C ALA A 516 3.52 -26.13 11.84
N ALA A 517 2.49 -25.29 11.72
CA ALA A 517 1.80 -24.73 12.88
C ALA A 517 1.24 -25.86 13.76
N ALA A 518 1.38 -25.73 15.09
CA ALA A 518 0.96 -26.76 16.04
C ALA A 518 -0.53 -27.15 15.90
N ILE A 519 -1.37 -26.17 15.51
CA ILE A 519 -2.80 -26.38 15.25
C ILE A 519 -3.00 -27.21 13.97
N SER A 520 -2.39 -26.85 12.84
CA SER A 520 -2.44 -27.64 11.60
C SER A 520 -1.93 -29.08 11.80
N ALA A 521 -0.87 -29.26 12.59
CA ALA A 521 -0.33 -30.56 12.95
C ALA A 521 -1.33 -31.39 13.79
N ALA A 522 -2.00 -30.77 14.77
CA ALA A 522 -3.06 -31.40 15.55
C ALA A 522 -4.28 -31.79 14.67
N VAL A 523 -4.73 -30.89 13.79
CA VAL A 523 -5.82 -31.15 12.83
C VAL A 523 -5.45 -32.32 11.91
N ALA A 524 -4.21 -32.36 11.41
CA ALA A 524 -3.71 -33.45 10.59
C ALA A 524 -3.70 -34.79 11.34
N LEU A 525 -3.15 -34.81 12.56
CA LEU A 525 -3.07 -36.01 13.40
C LEU A 525 -4.45 -36.55 13.75
N VAL A 526 -5.37 -35.69 14.24
CA VAL A 526 -6.75 -36.07 14.56
C VAL A 526 -7.48 -36.57 13.31
N GLY A 527 -7.32 -35.91 12.17
CA GLY A 527 -7.91 -36.34 10.89
C GLY A 527 -7.39 -37.70 10.41
N LEU A 528 -6.12 -38.00 10.62
CA LEU A 528 -5.51 -39.29 10.29
C LEU A 528 -5.99 -40.39 11.26
N ILE A 529 -5.96 -40.15 12.57
CA ILE A 529 -6.47 -41.10 13.59
C ILE A 529 -7.94 -41.43 13.34
N ALA A 530 -8.79 -40.42 13.11
CA ALA A 530 -10.20 -40.63 12.79
C ALA A 530 -10.40 -41.46 11.51
N SER A 531 -9.46 -41.41 10.56
CA SER A 531 -9.54 -42.18 9.30
C SER A 531 -9.25 -43.67 9.43
N VAL A 532 -8.73 -44.13 10.58
CA VAL A 532 -8.64 -45.56 10.93
C VAL A 532 -10.03 -46.14 11.22
N PHE A 533 -10.91 -45.34 11.84
CA PHE A 533 -12.26 -45.75 12.23
C PHE A 533 -13.34 -45.38 11.21
N VAL A 534 -13.13 -44.28 10.47
CA VAL A 534 -14.09 -43.71 9.53
C VAL A 534 -13.34 -43.32 8.24
N PRO A 535 -13.42 -44.11 7.15
CA PRO A 535 -12.65 -43.84 5.95
C PRO A 535 -12.82 -42.41 5.43
N GLN A 536 -11.71 -41.71 5.19
CA GLN A 536 -11.67 -40.30 4.74
C GLN A 536 -12.35 -39.33 5.72
N ALA A 537 -12.15 -39.51 7.03
CA ALA A 537 -12.85 -38.75 8.07
C ALA A 537 -12.76 -37.22 7.85
N TYR A 538 -11.53 -36.67 7.77
CA TYR A 538 -11.34 -35.22 7.55
C TYR A 538 -11.83 -34.79 6.17
N CYS A 539 -11.43 -35.49 5.10
CA CYS A 539 -11.85 -35.14 3.74
C CYS A 539 -13.38 -35.21 3.53
N ARG A 540 -14.13 -35.93 4.37
CA ARG A 540 -15.60 -36.01 4.33
C ARG A 540 -16.31 -35.05 5.28
N TYR A 541 -15.75 -34.77 6.46
CA TYR A 541 -16.44 -34.09 7.56
C TYR A 541 -15.70 -32.90 8.17
N GLY A 542 -14.46 -32.59 7.77
CA GLY A 542 -13.65 -31.52 8.36
C GLY A 542 -12.96 -30.56 7.40
N CYS A 543 -12.91 -30.83 6.09
CA CYS A 543 -12.09 -30.07 5.13
C CYS A 543 -12.84 -28.88 4.47
N PRO A 544 -12.54 -27.61 4.79
CA PRO A 544 -13.23 -26.46 4.20
C PRO A 544 -12.79 -26.20 2.75
N THR A 545 -11.50 -26.33 2.38
CA THR A 545 -11.06 -26.30 0.97
C THR A 545 -11.71 -27.43 0.16
N GLY A 546 -11.95 -28.59 0.77
CA GLY A 546 -12.69 -29.69 0.16
C GLY A 546 -14.14 -29.34 -0.16
N GLU A 547 -14.82 -28.58 0.71
CA GLU A 547 -16.18 -28.08 0.44
C GLU A 547 -16.18 -26.97 -0.61
N LEU A 548 -15.19 -26.06 -0.59
CA LEU A 548 -15.00 -25.00 -1.60
C LEU A 548 -14.92 -25.60 -3.01
N LEU A 549 -14.02 -26.57 -3.22
CA LEU A 549 -13.87 -27.26 -4.51
C LEU A 549 -15.10 -28.11 -4.88
N LYS A 550 -15.89 -28.55 -3.89
CA LYS A 550 -17.13 -29.33 -4.08
C LYS A 550 -18.33 -28.46 -4.49
N ILE A 551 -18.37 -27.17 -4.13
CA ILE A 551 -19.36 -26.20 -4.63
C ILE A 551 -19.28 -26.07 -6.16
N VAL A 552 -18.08 -26.06 -6.72
CA VAL A 552 -17.82 -25.93 -8.18
C VAL A 552 -18.24 -27.18 -8.98
N LYS A 553 -18.51 -28.32 -8.31
CA LYS A 553 -18.79 -29.60 -8.95
C LYS A 553 -20.15 -29.61 -9.67
N SER A 554 -20.15 -29.99 -10.95
CA SER A 554 -21.38 -30.21 -11.71
C SER A 554 -22.16 -31.45 -11.21
N GLY A 555 -23.46 -31.26 -10.94
CA GLY A 555 -24.41 -32.31 -10.58
C GLY A 555 -24.96 -33.10 -11.78
N GLY A 556 -24.72 -32.63 -13.01
CA GLY A 556 -25.24 -33.25 -14.24
C GLY A 556 -26.60 -32.72 -14.69
N SER A 557 -27.36 -33.50 -15.45
CA SER A 557 -28.64 -33.08 -16.07
C SER A 557 -29.76 -32.74 -15.08
N HIS A 558 -29.60 -33.12 -13.81
CA HIS A 558 -30.54 -32.83 -12.73
C HIS A 558 -29.92 -31.94 -11.65
N ASP A 559 -28.85 -31.21 -11.95
CA ASP A 559 -28.31 -30.19 -11.05
C ASP A 559 -29.35 -29.09 -10.83
N ARG A 560 -29.57 -28.71 -9.58
CA ARG A 560 -30.57 -27.74 -9.13
C ARG A 560 -29.95 -26.89 -8.03
N ILE A 561 -30.43 -25.66 -7.90
CA ILE A 561 -30.12 -24.81 -6.74
C ILE A 561 -30.75 -25.47 -5.50
N GLN A 562 -29.93 -25.73 -4.50
CA GLN A 562 -30.30 -26.38 -3.23
C GLN A 562 -30.44 -25.32 -2.14
N ARG A 563 -31.13 -25.65 -1.03
CA ARG A 563 -31.29 -24.73 0.12
C ARG A 563 -29.95 -24.16 0.63
N ARG A 564 -28.88 -24.96 0.61
CA ARG A 564 -27.51 -24.52 0.97
C ARG A 564 -26.93 -23.48 0.02
N ASP A 565 -27.25 -23.53 -1.27
CA ASP A 565 -26.80 -22.55 -2.25
C ASP A 565 -27.48 -21.20 -1.99
N LEU A 566 -28.78 -21.21 -1.64
CA LEU A 566 -29.54 -20.02 -1.25
C LEU A 566 -29.07 -19.45 0.10
N MET A 567 -28.80 -20.29 1.10
CA MET A 567 -28.26 -19.84 2.39
C MET A 567 -26.88 -19.19 2.23
N ALA A 568 -26.02 -19.73 1.39
CA ALA A 568 -24.72 -19.13 1.11
C ALA A 568 -24.86 -17.81 0.32
N GLY A 569 -25.81 -17.72 -0.62
CA GLY A 569 -26.18 -16.45 -1.27
C GLY A 569 -26.69 -15.41 -0.29
N GLY A 570 -27.56 -15.79 0.65
CA GLY A 570 -28.03 -14.93 1.73
C GLY A 570 -26.91 -14.45 2.64
N LEU A 571 -25.97 -15.33 3.01
CA LEU A 571 -24.79 -14.95 3.79
C LEU A 571 -23.90 -13.94 3.04
N VAL A 572 -23.66 -14.16 1.74
CA VAL A 572 -22.92 -13.22 0.89
C VAL A 572 -23.63 -11.87 0.80
N LEU A 573 -24.95 -11.85 0.68
CA LEU A 573 -25.73 -10.61 0.70
C LEU A 573 -25.70 -9.92 2.08
N ILE A 574 -25.70 -10.65 3.19
CA ILE A 574 -25.55 -10.09 4.54
C ILE A 574 -24.15 -9.51 4.74
N VAL A 575 -23.09 -10.20 4.30
CA VAL A 575 -21.71 -9.70 4.39
C VAL A 575 -21.51 -8.49 3.47
N ALA A 576 -22.07 -8.51 2.27
CA ALA A 576 -22.13 -7.34 1.39
C ALA A 576 -22.91 -6.19 2.05
N ALA A 577 -24.07 -6.45 2.66
CA ALA A 577 -24.80 -5.44 3.41
C ALA A 577 -24.13 -5.04 4.75
N GLY A 578 -23.12 -5.77 5.23
CA GLY A 578 -22.27 -5.33 6.34
C GLY A 578 -21.18 -4.36 5.86
N LEU A 579 -20.51 -4.70 4.76
CA LEU A 579 -19.44 -3.88 4.17
C LEU A 579 -19.95 -2.65 3.41
N TYR A 580 -21.11 -2.75 2.76
CA TYR A 580 -21.76 -1.70 1.96
C TYR A 580 -23.06 -1.17 2.57
N GLY A 581 -23.55 -1.73 3.68
CA GLY A 581 -24.75 -1.25 4.38
C GLY A 581 -24.69 0.22 4.81
N PRO A 582 -23.53 0.74 5.29
CA PRO A 582 -23.38 2.17 5.54
C PRO A 582 -23.60 3.05 4.30
N GLN A 583 -23.38 2.50 3.10
CA GLN A 583 -23.55 3.19 1.81
C GLN A 583 -24.99 2.99 1.24
N LEU A 584 -25.56 1.79 1.40
CA LEU A 584 -26.92 1.46 0.93
C LEU A 584 -28.04 1.97 1.85
N GLY A 585 -27.78 2.11 3.15
CA GLY A 585 -28.73 2.68 4.12
C GLY A 585 -29.03 4.16 3.85
N ALA A 586 -28.05 4.89 3.28
CA ALA A 586 -28.24 6.27 2.81
C ALA A 586 -29.21 6.38 1.62
N SER A 587 -29.47 5.29 0.89
CA SER A 587 -30.26 5.30 -0.36
C SER A 587 -31.76 5.00 -0.20
N LEU A 588 -32.23 4.62 1.00
CA LEU A 588 -33.60 4.11 1.19
C LEU A 588 -34.48 4.91 2.16
N ASN A 589 -33.97 5.95 2.81
CA ASN A 589 -34.79 6.87 3.62
C ASN A 589 -35.31 8.04 2.78
N VAL A 590 -36.46 7.85 2.13
CA VAL A 590 -37.23 8.94 1.52
C VAL A 590 -38.32 9.39 2.50
N ALA A 591 -38.14 10.57 3.12
CA ALA A 591 -39.19 11.56 3.45
C ALA A 591 -38.67 12.65 4.40
N SER A 592 -37.80 13.53 3.92
CA SER A 592 -37.62 14.88 4.45
C SER A 592 -37.38 15.81 3.25
N PRO A 593 -37.93 17.04 3.21
CA PRO A 593 -38.06 17.80 1.97
C PRO A 593 -36.70 18.13 1.34
N GLU A 594 -36.66 18.02 0.01
CA GLU A 594 -35.43 17.94 -0.79
C GLU A 594 -34.48 19.12 -0.61
N ALA A 595 -33.30 18.86 -0.05
CA ALA A 595 -32.08 19.48 -0.55
C ALA A 595 -31.67 18.71 -1.82
N PRO A 596 -31.33 19.39 -2.93
CA PRO A 596 -31.14 18.73 -4.22
C PRO A 596 -29.95 17.78 -4.20
N ALA A 597 -30.15 16.57 -4.74
CA ALA A 597 -29.12 15.56 -4.84
C ALA A 597 -27.97 16.02 -5.75
N THR A 598 -26.80 16.27 -5.16
CA THR A 598 -25.55 16.35 -5.90
C THR A 598 -25.03 14.94 -6.16
N THR A 599 -24.82 14.63 -7.43
CA THR A 599 -24.02 13.49 -7.91
C THR A 599 -22.79 13.31 -7.03
N GLU A 600 -22.42 12.07 -6.64
CA GLU A 600 -21.16 11.80 -5.94
C GLU A 600 -19.98 12.20 -6.84
N ALA A 601 -19.59 13.47 -6.72
CA ALA A 601 -18.59 14.06 -7.57
C ALA A 601 -17.21 13.59 -7.09
N ARG A 602 -16.46 13.03 -8.05
CA ARG A 602 -15.10 12.52 -7.90
C ARG A 602 -14.27 13.43 -6.98
N VAL A 603 -13.70 12.87 -5.93
CA VAL A 603 -12.74 13.58 -5.09
C VAL A 603 -11.35 13.45 -5.70
N VAL A 604 -10.63 14.56 -5.78
CA VAL A 604 -9.24 14.62 -6.29
C VAL A 604 -8.39 15.33 -5.24
N GLU A 605 -7.16 14.85 -5.02
CA GLU A 605 -6.29 15.31 -3.95
C GLU A 605 -4.99 15.89 -4.50
N LEU A 606 -4.57 17.02 -3.95
CA LEU A 606 -3.23 17.60 -4.09
C LEU A 606 -2.60 17.72 -2.70
N GLY A 607 -1.27 17.74 -2.64
CA GLY A 607 -0.56 17.86 -1.38
C GLY A 607 0.92 18.19 -1.55
N GLY A 608 1.56 18.48 -0.43
CA GLY A 608 2.96 18.86 -0.38
C GLY A 608 3.46 19.02 1.05
N ARG A 609 4.51 19.84 1.20
CA ARG A 609 5.15 20.13 2.49
C ARG A 609 5.33 21.64 2.64
N ALA A 610 5.06 22.15 3.84
CA ALA A 610 5.22 23.54 4.26
C ALA A 610 5.28 23.56 5.80
N PHE A 611 5.83 24.61 6.41
CA PHE A 611 5.91 24.82 7.86
C PHE A 611 6.51 23.63 8.64
N GLY A 612 7.49 22.94 8.04
CA GLY A 612 8.09 21.71 8.58
C GLY A 612 7.21 20.44 8.49
N THR A 613 5.92 20.59 8.20
CA THR A 613 4.87 19.55 8.17
C THR A 613 4.40 19.23 6.74
N THR A 614 3.24 18.59 6.60
CA THR A 614 2.53 18.31 5.34
C THR A 614 1.29 19.17 5.21
N TRP A 615 0.86 19.42 3.97
CA TRP A 615 -0.45 19.98 3.66
C TRP A 615 -1.14 19.13 2.59
N SER A 616 -2.48 19.11 2.62
CA SER A 616 -3.31 18.48 1.58
C SER A 616 -4.53 19.34 1.25
N VAL A 617 -5.04 19.21 0.04
CA VAL A 617 -6.35 19.75 -0.35
C VAL A 617 -7.11 18.68 -1.14
N LYS A 618 -8.29 18.34 -0.66
CA LYS A 618 -9.25 17.44 -1.31
C LYS A 618 -10.32 18.28 -1.99
N LEU A 619 -10.41 18.19 -3.31
CA LEU A 619 -11.34 18.93 -4.16
C LEU A 619 -12.48 18.00 -4.59
N ARG A 620 -13.73 18.48 -4.63
CA ARG A 620 -14.85 17.70 -5.18
C ARG A 620 -15.16 18.16 -6.61
N GLY A 621 -15.13 17.23 -7.57
CA GLY A 621 -15.33 17.48 -9.01
C GLY A 621 -14.09 17.18 -9.86
N ASP A 622 -14.24 17.26 -11.19
CA ASP A 622 -13.14 17.06 -12.15
C ASP A 622 -12.30 18.35 -12.30
N HIS A 623 -11.34 18.54 -11.39
CA HIS A 623 -10.42 19.68 -11.38
C HIS A 623 -9.07 19.36 -12.03
N GLN A 624 -8.43 20.35 -12.66
CA GLN A 624 -7.05 20.23 -13.12
C GLN A 624 -6.08 20.37 -11.94
N VAL A 625 -5.47 19.26 -11.52
CA VAL A 625 -4.65 19.19 -10.30
C VAL A 625 -3.38 20.04 -10.39
N ALA A 626 -2.63 19.95 -11.49
CA ALA A 626 -1.29 20.54 -11.56
C ALA A 626 -1.28 22.09 -11.43
N PRO A 627 -2.17 22.86 -12.08
CA PRO A 627 -2.25 24.31 -11.87
C PRO A 627 -2.62 24.69 -10.43
N LEU A 628 -3.61 24.01 -9.84
CA LEU A 628 -4.05 24.26 -8.46
C LEU A 628 -2.94 23.91 -7.46
N GLN A 629 -2.26 22.78 -7.64
CA GLN A 629 -1.14 22.38 -6.81
C GLN A 629 0.02 23.37 -6.89
N ALA A 630 0.34 23.88 -8.08
CA ALA A 630 1.38 24.89 -8.25
C ALA A 630 1.00 26.21 -7.54
N ALA A 631 -0.25 26.69 -7.71
CA ALA A 631 -0.73 27.92 -7.08
C ALA A 631 -0.76 27.82 -5.54
N VAL A 632 -1.28 26.73 -4.99
CA VAL A 632 -1.30 26.48 -3.55
C VAL A 632 0.12 26.34 -2.99
N SER A 633 1.00 25.58 -3.65
CA SER A 633 2.40 25.46 -3.23
C SER A 633 3.12 26.82 -3.19
N ALA A 634 2.86 27.68 -4.19
CA ALA A 634 3.48 28.99 -4.29
C ALA A 634 2.98 29.96 -3.20
N GLU A 635 1.69 29.98 -2.89
CA GLU A 635 1.15 30.80 -1.80
C GLU A 635 1.65 30.33 -0.43
N LEU A 636 1.74 29.02 -0.19
CA LEU A 636 2.27 28.46 1.05
C LEU A 636 3.76 28.78 1.25
N GLU A 637 4.61 28.62 0.22
CA GLU A 637 6.02 29.00 0.29
C GLU A 637 6.19 30.52 0.39
N ARG A 638 5.33 31.34 -0.25
CA ARG A 638 5.32 32.81 -0.05
C ARG A 638 5.05 33.15 1.41
N ILE A 639 4.02 32.57 2.01
CA ILE A 639 3.67 32.83 3.42
C ILE A 639 4.79 32.36 4.35
N GLU A 640 5.33 31.16 4.16
CA GLU A 640 6.42 30.66 5.01
C GLU A 640 7.68 31.52 4.86
N SER A 641 8.10 31.86 3.64
CA SER A 641 9.28 32.69 3.40
C SER A 641 9.14 34.15 3.88
N THR A 642 7.93 34.69 3.98
CA THR A 642 7.69 36.09 4.39
C THR A 642 7.31 36.25 5.87
N LEU A 643 6.63 35.28 6.49
CA LEU A 643 6.07 35.40 7.84
C LEU A 643 6.61 34.37 8.86
N SER A 644 7.28 33.30 8.45
CA SER A 644 7.79 32.30 9.40
C SER A 644 9.09 32.74 10.06
N HIS A 645 9.14 32.72 11.39
CA HIS A 645 10.36 32.97 12.17
C HIS A 645 11.44 31.87 11.98
N TRP A 646 11.10 30.76 11.31
CA TRP A 646 12.04 29.71 10.90
C TRP A 646 12.79 30.00 9.60
N ARG A 647 12.33 30.97 8.81
CA ARG A 647 12.99 31.39 7.56
C ARG A 647 13.80 32.66 7.84
N PRO A 648 15.15 32.64 7.73
CA PRO A 648 15.99 33.78 8.15
C PRO A 648 15.65 35.11 7.48
N GLU A 649 15.23 35.06 6.21
CA GLU A 649 14.94 36.24 5.40
C GLU A 649 13.50 36.77 5.55
N SER A 650 12.68 36.17 6.42
CA SER A 650 11.28 36.59 6.61
C SER A 650 11.19 37.93 7.34
N SER A 651 10.10 38.68 7.13
CA SER A 651 9.87 39.95 7.83
C SER A 651 9.76 39.74 9.36
N THR A 652 9.23 38.60 9.79
CA THR A 652 9.21 38.19 11.21
C THR A 652 10.63 37.99 11.75
N SER A 653 11.51 37.29 11.02
CA SER A 653 12.91 37.08 11.41
C SER A 653 13.71 38.39 11.41
N GLN A 654 13.51 39.24 10.41
CA GLN A 654 14.13 40.57 10.33
C GLN A 654 13.66 41.48 11.47
N PHE A 655 12.37 41.49 11.80
CA PHE A 655 11.84 42.19 12.97
C PHE A 655 12.44 41.62 14.26
N ASN A 656 12.52 40.30 14.41
CA ASN A 656 13.11 39.64 15.59
C ASN A 656 14.59 39.99 15.78
N ALA A 657 15.37 40.02 14.69
CA ALA A 657 16.80 40.36 14.70
C ALA A 657 17.08 41.85 14.91
N SER A 658 16.13 42.73 14.59
CA SER A 658 16.30 44.18 14.74
C SER A 658 16.23 44.62 16.21
N GLU A 659 17.28 45.27 16.71
CA GLU A 659 17.31 45.85 18.06
C GLU A 659 16.64 47.23 18.16
N THR A 660 15.98 47.71 17.09
CA THR A 660 15.32 49.02 17.12
C THR A 660 14.10 49.04 18.05
N THR A 661 13.97 50.11 18.82
CA THR A 661 12.76 50.45 19.60
C THR A 661 11.96 51.59 18.97
N PHE A 662 12.29 51.99 17.74
CA PHE A 662 11.48 52.90 16.94
C PHE A 662 10.34 52.15 16.22
N GLU A 663 9.42 52.90 15.63
CA GLU A 663 8.35 52.34 14.80
C GLU A 663 8.95 51.90 13.46
N THR A 664 8.62 50.68 13.05
CA THR A 664 9.10 50.09 11.79
C THR A 664 7.91 49.71 10.94
N GLU A 665 7.92 50.10 9.66
CA GLU A 665 6.95 49.62 8.68
C GLU A 665 7.13 48.11 8.48
N GLN A 666 6.02 47.38 8.40
CA GLN A 666 5.98 45.93 8.26
C GLN A 666 4.89 45.54 7.24
N PRO A 667 4.97 44.35 6.60
CA PRO A 667 3.92 43.89 5.72
C PRO A 667 2.55 43.86 6.42
N ALA A 668 1.49 44.35 5.76
CA ALA A 668 0.16 44.42 6.35
C ALA A 668 -0.36 43.04 6.86
N GLU A 669 0.04 41.93 6.22
CA GLU A 669 -0.26 40.57 6.69
C GLU A 669 0.37 40.28 8.08
N LEU A 670 1.62 40.69 8.29
CA LEU A 670 2.31 40.57 9.59
C LEU A 670 1.66 41.45 10.66
N VAL A 671 1.36 42.70 10.32
CA VAL A 671 0.70 43.67 11.22
C VAL A 671 -0.67 43.17 11.67
N ALA A 672 -1.47 42.61 10.75
CA ALA A 672 -2.79 42.08 11.07
C ALA A 672 -2.74 40.86 12.01
N LEU A 673 -1.84 39.91 11.74
CA LEU A 673 -1.64 38.74 12.60
C LEU A 673 -1.15 39.13 14.00
N VAL A 674 -0.20 40.07 14.08
CA VAL A 674 0.29 40.62 15.36
C VAL A 674 -0.82 41.36 16.11
N ALA A 675 -1.62 42.18 15.44
CA ALA A 675 -2.73 42.88 16.07
C ALA A 675 -3.75 41.90 16.69
N ARG A 676 -4.12 40.84 15.94
CA ARG A 676 -5.03 39.81 16.45
C ARG A 676 -4.42 39.03 17.61
N ALA A 677 -3.14 38.65 17.51
CA ALA A 677 -2.43 37.97 18.58
C ALA A 677 -2.35 38.79 19.89
N LEU A 678 -2.15 40.12 19.80
CA LEU A 678 -2.16 40.99 20.98
C LEU A 678 -3.56 41.13 21.60
N GLU A 679 -4.62 41.12 20.79
CA GLU A 679 -5.99 41.06 21.30
C GLU A 679 -6.26 39.74 22.05
N LEU A 680 -5.86 38.60 21.49
CA LEU A 680 -5.95 37.28 22.14
C LEU A 680 -5.09 37.19 23.41
N SER A 681 -3.92 37.83 23.41
CA SER A 681 -3.06 37.94 24.59
C SER A 681 -3.79 38.69 25.70
N LYS A 682 -4.47 39.80 25.38
CA LYS A 682 -5.31 40.53 26.33
C LYS A 682 -6.54 39.75 26.80
N LEU A 683 -7.23 39.03 25.91
CA LEU A 683 -8.41 38.22 26.24
C LEU A 683 -8.10 37.00 27.12
N SER A 684 -6.86 36.50 27.06
CA SER A 684 -6.35 35.40 27.88
C SER A 684 -5.59 35.85 29.14
N ASP A 685 -5.61 37.14 29.47
CA ASP A 685 -4.82 37.76 30.54
C ASP A 685 -3.30 37.47 30.44
N GLY A 686 -2.78 37.28 29.22
CA GLY A 686 -1.38 36.94 28.96
C GLY A 686 -1.00 35.48 29.27
N SER A 687 -1.97 34.55 29.35
CA SER A 687 -1.67 33.11 29.27
C SER A 687 -1.28 32.70 27.85
N TYR A 688 -1.82 33.37 26.84
CA TYR A 688 -1.33 33.33 25.47
C TYR A 688 -0.50 34.59 25.19
N ASP A 689 0.65 34.44 24.55
CA ASP A 689 1.56 35.54 24.23
C ASP A 689 2.48 35.11 23.07
N ILE A 690 2.44 35.80 21.94
CA ILE A 690 3.33 35.51 20.78
C ILE A 690 4.80 35.89 21.03
N THR A 691 5.10 36.64 22.08
CA THR A 691 6.48 37.10 22.39
C THR A 691 7.31 36.10 23.20
N VAL A 692 6.77 34.89 23.44
CA VAL A 692 7.49 33.77 24.06
C VAL A 692 8.55 33.12 23.16
N ALA A 693 8.73 33.59 21.92
CA ALA A 693 9.69 33.03 20.97
C ALA A 693 11.09 32.74 21.57
N PRO A 694 11.71 33.64 22.37
CA PRO A 694 13.01 33.36 22.98
C PRO A 694 12.97 32.27 24.07
N LEU A 695 11.83 32.09 24.74
CA LEU A 695 11.63 30.99 25.69
C LEU A 695 11.47 29.67 24.94
N VAL A 696 10.60 29.64 23.92
CA VAL A 696 10.38 28.47 23.05
C VAL A 696 11.70 27.99 22.43
N ASP A 697 12.52 28.93 21.95
CA ASP A 697 13.87 28.64 21.44
C ASP A 697 14.85 28.18 22.53
N ALA A 698 14.84 28.78 23.73
CA ALA A 698 15.68 28.34 24.85
C ALA A 698 15.35 26.92 25.33
N TRP A 699 14.08 26.51 25.32
CA TRP A 699 13.65 25.11 25.54
C TRP A 699 13.85 24.22 24.30
N GLY A 700 14.42 24.77 23.23
CA GLY A 700 14.84 24.09 22.00
C GLY A 700 13.73 23.81 20.99
N PHE A 701 12.51 24.33 21.21
CA PHE A 701 11.40 24.14 20.27
C PHE A 701 11.41 25.18 19.13
N GLY A 702 12.27 26.20 19.20
CA GLY A 702 12.47 27.23 18.17
C GLY A 702 13.58 26.95 17.15
N PRO A 703 13.95 27.94 16.31
CA PRO A 703 14.82 27.77 15.15
C PRO A 703 16.26 27.32 15.44
N THR A 704 16.80 27.53 16.64
CA THR A 704 18.13 26.99 16.99
C THR A 704 18.13 25.47 17.17
N GLY A 705 16.94 24.86 17.33
CA GLY A 705 16.77 23.42 17.38
C GLY A 705 17.11 22.79 18.73
N GLU A 706 17.76 21.64 18.72
CA GLU A 706 17.91 20.82 19.94
C GLU A 706 18.97 21.39 20.90
N ARG A 707 18.51 21.94 22.02
CA ARG A 707 19.33 22.54 23.08
C ARG A 707 19.04 21.87 24.43
N ALA A 708 20.03 21.86 25.33
CA ALA A 708 19.82 21.50 26.73
C ALA A 708 18.88 22.51 27.43
N PRO A 709 18.04 22.08 28.39
CA PRO A 709 17.13 22.97 29.12
C PRO A 709 17.84 24.19 29.73
N PRO A 710 17.23 25.39 29.70
CA PRO A 710 17.82 26.60 30.23
C PRO A 710 17.90 26.58 31.76
N GLY A 711 18.94 27.23 32.30
CA GLY A 711 19.06 27.43 33.74
C GLY A 711 18.07 28.48 34.27
N GLU A 712 17.77 28.48 35.56
CA GLU A 712 16.77 29.41 36.14
C GLU A 712 17.14 30.89 35.92
N GLN A 713 18.43 31.23 35.96
CA GLN A 713 18.90 32.59 35.65
C GLN A 713 18.62 32.96 34.18
N GLU A 714 18.86 32.05 33.24
CA GLU A 714 18.59 32.29 31.82
C GLU A 714 17.10 32.49 31.55
N VAL A 715 16.23 31.69 32.19
CA VAL A 715 14.79 31.87 32.12
C VAL A 715 14.39 33.25 32.68
N ALA A 716 14.94 33.66 33.83
CA ALA A 716 14.68 34.97 34.42
C ALA A 716 15.15 36.14 33.53
N ASP A 717 16.31 36.01 32.87
CA ASP A 717 16.85 37.01 31.96
C ASP A 717 16.01 37.12 30.68
N ILE A 718 15.44 36.01 30.19
CA ILE A 718 14.50 36.02 29.06
C ILE A 718 13.15 36.65 29.45
N LEU A 719 12.59 36.30 30.62
CA LEU A 719 11.32 36.86 31.09
C LEU A 719 11.34 38.40 31.24
N GLN A 720 12.50 38.99 31.54
CA GLN A 720 12.65 40.46 31.54
C GLN A 720 12.38 41.09 30.16
N ARG A 721 12.62 40.36 29.06
CA ARG A 721 12.47 40.85 27.68
C ARG A 721 11.26 40.31 26.91
N THR A 722 10.65 39.20 27.32
CA THR A 722 9.36 38.69 26.81
C THR A 722 8.16 39.39 27.47
N GLY A 723 7.04 39.54 26.77
CA GLY A 723 5.79 40.13 27.25
C GLY A 723 5.04 40.87 26.14
N TRP A 724 3.80 40.46 25.84
CA TRP A 724 2.96 41.05 24.79
C TRP A 724 2.76 42.56 24.96
N GLU A 725 2.73 43.07 26.20
CA GLU A 725 2.63 44.50 26.51
C GLU A 725 3.87 45.30 26.10
N LYS A 726 4.97 44.63 25.73
CA LYS A 726 6.21 45.23 25.19
C LYS A 726 6.15 45.38 23.66
N LEU A 727 5.13 44.83 22.99
CA LEU A 727 4.87 45.03 21.58
C LEU A 727 3.79 46.10 21.38
N ILE A 728 3.98 46.98 20.39
CA ILE A 728 3.01 47.99 19.98
C ILE A 728 2.77 47.81 18.49
N VAL A 729 1.50 47.88 18.09
CA VAL A 729 1.03 47.77 16.71
C VAL A 729 0.23 49.02 16.33
N ASP A 730 0.49 49.55 15.14
CA ASP A 730 -0.39 50.51 14.47
C ASP A 730 -0.87 49.90 13.14
N SER A 731 -2.10 49.40 13.14
CA SER A 731 -2.74 48.80 11.96
C SER A 731 -3.15 49.83 10.89
N THR A 732 -3.12 51.14 11.20
CA THR A 732 -3.39 52.21 10.23
C THR A 732 -2.13 52.59 9.47
N ALA A 733 -1.01 52.70 10.19
CA ALA A 733 0.31 52.99 9.61
C ALA A 733 1.06 51.75 9.09
N ASN A 734 0.54 50.54 9.37
CA ASN A 734 1.24 49.26 9.16
C ASN A 734 2.61 49.20 9.85
N THR A 735 2.70 49.68 11.10
CA THR A 735 3.95 49.67 11.86
C THR A 735 3.92 48.77 13.09
N LEU A 736 5.07 48.19 13.42
CA LEU A 736 5.35 47.51 14.68
C LEU A 736 6.48 48.23 15.43
N ARG A 737 6.37 48.29 16.76
CA ARG A 737 7.40 48.83 17.66
C ARG A 737 7.62 47.96 18.88
N LYS A 738 8.89 47.73 19.21
CA LYS A 738 9.33 47.08 20.45
C LYS A 738 9.57 48.11 21.56
N LYS A 739 9.14 47.82 22.79
CA LYS A 739 9.59 48.52 24.00
C LYS A 739 10.93 47.99 24.54
N HIS A 740 11.35 46.81 24.10
CA HIS A 740 12.64 46.19 24.46
C HIS A 740 13.36 45.69 23.20
N PRO A 741 14.65 46.03 22.98
CA PRO A 741 15.36 45.72 21.73
C PRO A 741 15.35 44.22 21.37
N GLN A 742 15.56 43.37 22.37
CA GLN A 742 15.62 41.91 22.23
C GLN A 742 14.24 41.20 22.30
N LEU A 743 13.14 41.93 22.17
CA LEU A 743 11.81 41.31 22.03
C LEU A 743 11.75 40.56 20.69
N GLN A 744 11.19 39.36 20.68
CA GLN A 744 10.96 38.56 19.47
C GLN A 744 9.54 38.01 19.48
N ILE A 745 8.99 37.71 18.31
CA ILE A 745 7.65 37.17 18.10
C ILE A 745 7.69 35.83 17.35
N ASP A 746 6.74 34.96 17.70
CA ASP A 746 6.42 33.71 17.00
C ASP A 746 4.92 33.69 16.67
N LEU A 747 4.60 33.46 15.39
CA LEU A 747 3.24 33.36 14.87
C LEU A 747 2.78 31.91 14.65
N GLY A 748 3.51 30.91 15.17
CA GLY A 748 3.24 29.49 14.93
C GLY A 748 1.81 29.04 15.23
N SER A 749 1.15 29.70 16.19
CA SER A 749 -0.26 29.49 16.61
C SER A 749 -1.31 30.28 15.80
N LEU A 750 -0.92 30.92 14.71
CA LEU A 750 -1.85 31.52 13.75
C LEU A 750 -1.47 31.20 12.30
N LEU A 751 -0.18 30.90 12.03
CA LEU A 751 0.37 30.91 10.68
C LEU A 751 -0.12 29.72 9.83
N GLN A 752 -0.41 28.58 10.44
CA GLN A 752 -0.95 27.41 9.73
C GLN A 752 -2.43 27.62 9.41
N GLY A 753 -3.22 28.10 10.37
CA GLY A 753 -4.60 28.53 10.14
C GLY A 753 -4.71 29.64 9.09
N TYR A 754 -3.87 30.68 9.17
CA TYR A 754 -3.79 31.73 8.15
C TYR A 754 -3.46 31.17 6.77
N SER A 755 -2.53 30.22 6.69
CA SER A 755 -2.17 29.56 5.43
C SER A 755 -3.31 28.73 4.84
N ALA A 756 -4.17 28.13 5.66
CA ALA A 756 -5.40 27.49 5.21
C ALA A 756 -6.42 28.52 4.69
N ASP A 757 -6.61 29.67 5.36
CA ASP A 757 -7.45 30.77 4.86
C ASP A 757 -6.92 31.40 3.54
N ARG A 758 -5.60 31.44 3.36
CA ARG A 758 -4.97 31.88 2.10
C ARG A 758 -5.10 30.85 0.99
N THR A 759 -4.95 29.57 1.31
CA THR A 759 -5.23 28.46 0.39
C THR A 759 -6.70 28.48 -0.05
N LYS A 760 -7.63 28.73 0.88
CA LYS A 760 -9.06 28.94 0.61
C LYS A 760 -9.27 30.00 -0.47
N LYS A 761 -8.62 31.16 -0.32
CA LYS A 761 -8.70 32.25 -1.30
C LYS A 761 -8.19 31.84 -2.69
N VAL A 762 -7.04 31.16 -2.78
CA VAL A 762 -6.50 30.66 -4.06
C VAL A 762 -7.48 29.71 -4.77
N LEU A 763 -8.13 28.82 -4.02
CA LEU A 763 -9.13 27.88 -4.58
C LEU A 763 -10.43 28.59 -4.99
N ASP A 764 -10.88 29.58 -4.21
CA ASP A 764 -12.06 30.38 -4.52
C ASP A 764 -11.85 31.22 -5.80
N GLU A 765 -10.68 31.83 -5.97
CA GLU A 765 -10.29 32.59 -7.17
C GLU A 765 -10.11 31.68 -8.39
N ALA A 766 -9.70 30.43 -8.19
CA ALA A 766 -9.65 29.40 -9.23
C ALA A 766 -11.02 28.77 -9.55
N GLY A 767 -12.12 29.21 -8.91
CA GLY A 767 -13.48 28.77 -9.18
C GLY A 767 -13.86 27.42 -8.55
N VAL A 768 -13.09 26.91 -7.59
CA VAL A 768 -13.40 25.67 -6.88
C VAL A 768 -14.50 25.93 -5.83
N SER A 769 -15.63 25.23 -5.94
CA SER A 769 -16.79 25.44 -5.09
C SER A 769 -16.82 24.59 -3.81
N GLU A 770 -16.18 23.42 -3.80
CA GLU A 770 -16.18 22.47 -2.68
C GLU A 770 -14.82 21.82 -2.48
N TYR A 771 -14.25 21.98 -1.29
CA TYR A 771 -12.94 21.44 -0.92
C TYR A 771 -12.76 21.30 0.60
N LEU A 772 -11.84 20.43 1.01
CA LEU A 772 -11.29 20.36 2.36
C LEU A 772 -9.78 20.61 2.28
N ILE A 773 -9.31 21.65 2.97
CA ILE A 773 -7.89 21.98 3.15
C ILE A 773 -7.44 21.40 4.49
N ASP A 774 -6.18 20.94 4.54
CA ASP A 774 -5.45 20.57 5.75
C ASP A 774 -4.04 21.16 5.66
N VAL A 775 -3.67 22.02 6.61
CA VAL A 775 -2.30 22.53 6.77
C VAL A 775 -1.79 22.12 8.15
N GLY A 776 -1.11 20.97 8.23
CA GLY A 776 -0.48 20.50 9.47
C GLY A 776 -1.40 19.92 10.54
N GLY A 777 -2.70 19.77 10.25
CA GLY A 777 -3.76 19.53 11.23
C GLY A 777 -4.84 20.61 11.22
N GLU A 778 -4.54 21.81 10.69
CA GLU A 778 -5.48 22.92 10.62
C GLU A 778 -6.39 22.76 9.40
N LEU A 779 -7.65 22.41 9.65
CA LEU A 779 -8.62 22.05 8.61
C LEU A 779 -9.52 23.23 8.23
N LEU A 780 -9.83 23.37 6.94
CA LEU A 780 -10.84 24.30 6.44
C LEU A 780 -11.72 23.65 5.38
N ALA A 781 -13.02 23.56 5.64
CA ALA A 781 -14.02 22.99 4.73
C ALA A 781 -14.82 24.09 4.01
N ARG A 782 -14.93 23.99 2.69
CA ARG A 782 -15.98 24.62 1.87
C ARG A 782 -16.88 23.53 1.31
N GLY A 783 -18.18 23.66 1.51
CA GLY A 783 -19.11 22.53 1.45
C GLY A 783 -19.02 21.65 2.71
N ALA A 784 -19.74 20.52 2.70
CA ALA A 784 -19.81 19.59 3.82
C ALA A 784 -18.80 18.44 3.66
N TRP A 785 -17.93 18.25 4.65
CA TRP A 785 -16.87 17.24 4.66
C TRP A 785 -16.81 16.48 5.99
N PRO A 786 -16.66 15.14 5.96
CA PRO A 786 -16.41 14.36 7.17
C PRO A 786 -14.98 14.61 7.66
N VAL A 787 -14.85 14.97 8.94
CA VAL A 787 -13.57 15.19 9.63
C VAL A 787 -13.54 14.42 10.95
N GLY A 788 -12.34 14.25 11.52
CA GLY A 788 -12.14 13.62 12.80
C GLY A 788 -11.13 14.37 13.67
N ILE A 789 -11.32 14.32 14.98
CA ILE A 789 -10.37 14.75 16.00
C ILE A 789 -9.62 13.50 16.47
N GLU A 790 -8.29 13.53 16.47
CA GLU A 790 -7.42 12.44 16.93
C GLU A 790 -7.56 12.19 18.45
N ASP A 791 -7.47 10.93 18.90
CA ASP A 791 -7.38 10.61 20.34
C ASP A 791 -5.92 10.66 20.82
N PRO A 792 -5.56 11.56 21.77
CA PRO A 792 -4.22 11.63 22.34
C PRO A 792 -3.70 10.36 23.02
N HIS A 793 -4.58 9.40 23.35
CA HIS A 793 -4.20 8.10 23.93
C HIS A 793 -3.99 7.00 22.89
N ASP A 794 -4.67 7.09 21.74
CA ASP A 794 -4.62 6.10 20.67
C ASP A 794 -4.81 6.79 19.30
N PRO A 795 -3.72 7.34 18.72
CA PRO A 795 -3.78 8.07 17.45
C PRO A 795 -4.28 7.23 16.25
N ALA A 796 -4.41 5.91 16.40
CA ALA A 796 -5.02 5.06 15.37
C ALA A 796 -6.56 5.14 15.37
N LYS A 797 -7.18 5.87 16.31
CA LYS A 797 -8.63 6.08 16.41
C LYS A 797 -8.99 7.57 16.53
N PRO A 798 -10.11 8.01 15.93
CA PRO A 798 -10.65 9.33 16.18
C PRO A 798 -11.39 9.38 17.52
N LEU A 799 -11.11 10.39 18.34
CA LEU A 799 -11.84 10.76 19.56
C LEU A 799 -13.29 11.15 19.25
N ARG A 800 -13.48 11.86 18.13
CA ARG A 800 -14.77 12.26 17.55
C ARG A 800 -14.69 12.34 16.04
N THR A 801 -15.80 12.10 15.36
CA THR A 801 -15.99 12.29 13.92
C THR A 801 -17.29 13.03 13.67
N PHE A 802 -17.28 14.05 12.82
CA PHE A 802 -18.45 14.87 12.53
C PHE A 802 -18.34 15.49 11.12
N ILE A 803 -19.41 16.17 10.67
CA ILE A 803 -19.40 16.90 9.40
C ILE A 803 -19.01 18.35 9.67
N LEU A 804 -17.81 18.74 9.22
CA LEU A 804 -17.41 20.14 9.13
C LEU A 804 -18.01 20.72 7.86
N LYS A 805 -18.75 21.83 7.98
CA LYS A 805 -19.42 22.47 6.84
C LYS A 805 -19.17 23.97 6.87
N ASP A 806 -18.59 24.48 5.78
CA ASP A 806 -18.36 25.91 5.56
C ASP A 806 -17.68 26.62 6.76
N ALA A 807 -16.72 25.93 7.38
CA ALA A 807 -16.06 26.30 8.62
C ALA A 807 -14.67 25.64 8.72
N ALA A 808 -13.86 26.07 9.68
CA ALA A 808 -12.56 25.51 10.01
C ALA A 808 -12.58 24.73 11.33
N LEU A 809 -11.63 23.79 11.47
CA LEU A 809 -11.35 23.04 12.70
C LEU A 809 -9.85 23.05 12.96
N ALA A 810 -9.48 23.43 14.19
CA ALA A 810 -8.11 23.39 14.70
C ALA A 810 -7.98 22.46 15.90
N THR A 811 -6.78 21.91 16.14
CA THR A 811 -6.52 21.07 17.31
C THR A 811 -5.13 21.32 17.91
N SER A 812 -5.08 21.97 19.08
CA SER A 812 -3.84 22.13 19.86
C SER A 812 -3.75 21.07 20.94
N GLY A 813 -2.59 20.43 21.13
CA GLY A 813 -2.43 19.41 22.16
C GLY A 813 -0.97 19.11 22.52
N ILE A 814 -0.75 18.73 23.79
CA ILE A 814 0.58 18.52 24.38
C ILE A 814 1.18 17.14 24.06
N TYR A 815 0.52 16.35 23.21
CA TYR A 815 0.79 14.92 23.06
C TYR A 815 1.74 14.55 21.90
N ARG A 816 1.81 15.38 20.84
CA ARG A 816 2.68 15.14 19.66
C ARG A 816 4.09 15.69 19.82
N ALA A 817 4.24 16.99 20.11
CA ALA A 817 5.54 17.65 20.25
C ALA A 817 6.06 17.57 21.71
N LYS A 818 6.61 16.39 22.03
CA LYS A 818 7.26 16.04 23.31
C LYS A 818 8.79 15.89 23.15
N ARG A 819 9.53 16.14 24.23
CA ARG A 819 10.97 15.85 24.38
C ARG A 819 11.23 15.22 25.74
N GLU A 820 12.13 14.25 25.80
CA GLU A 820 12.58 13.67 27.05
C GLU A 820 13.78 14.45 27.60
N ASN A 821 13.79 14.71 28.91
CA ASN A 821 14.96 15.19 29.62
C ASN A 821 15.15 14.40 30.93
N ALA A 822 16.23 14.67 31.67
CA ALA A 822 16.57 13.94 32.89
C ALA A 822 15.54 14.07 34.04
N ALA A 823 14.56 14.96 33.93
CA ALA A 823 13.48 15.17 34.90
C ALA A 823 12.09 14.70 34.41
N GLY A 824 11.94 14.29 33.15
CA GLY A 824 10.68 13.80 32.58
C GLY A 824 10.43 14.27 31.14
N THR A 825 9.17 14.17 30.70
CA THR A 825 8.77 14.57 29.35
C THR A 825 8.25 16.02 29.33
N VAL A 826 8.93 16.87 28.57
CA VAL A 826 8.60 18.28 28.35
C VAL A 826 7.87 18.44 27.02
N HIS A 827 6.87 19.34 26.96
CA HIS A 827 6.16 19.70 25.75
C HIS A 827 6.40 21.17 25.35
N HIS A 828 6.05 21.50 24.12
CA HIS A 828 6.34 22.79 23.47
C HIS A 828 5.56 24.01 23.99
N LEU A 829 4.49 23.82 24.78
CA LEU A 829 3.72 24.93 25.36
C LEU A 829 4.48 25.53 26.55
N ILE A 830 5.09 26.70 26.35
CA ILE A 830 5.85 27.39 27.38
C ILE A 830 5.01 28.51 27.99
N SER A 831 4.95 28.53 29.32
CA SER A 831 4.22 29.53 30.10
C SER A 831 4.86 30.92 29.96
N PRO A 832 4.15 31.96 29.46
CA PRO A 832 4.68 33.32 29.40
C PRO A 832 5.01 33.89 30.80
N ARG A 833 4.32 33.40 31.84
CA ARG A 833 4.43 33.90 33.22
C ARG A 833 5.59 33.27 34.00
N THR A 834 5.86 31.98 33.78
CA THR A 834 6.91 31.25 34.52
C THR A 834 8.17 30.99 33.70
N GLY A 835 8.10 31.13 32.38
CA GLY A 835 9.18 30.82 31.45
C GLY A 835 9.55 29.34 31.39
N LYS A 836 8.71 28.46 31.96
CA LYS A 836 8.87 27.00 32.01
C LYS A 836 7.75 26.33 31.21
N PRO A 837 7.91 25.07 30.76
CA PRO A 837 6.83 24.29 30.17
C PRO A 837 5.62 24.26 31.10
N GLU A 838 4.43 24.50 30.55
CA GLU A 838 3.20 24.60 31.34
C GLU A 838 2.84 23.24 31.97
N VAL A 839 2.25 23.22 33.17
CA VAL A 839 1.80 21.96 33.80
C VAL A 839 0.28 21.90 33.75
N THR A 840 -0.24 21.73 32.54
CA THR A 840 -1.68 21.65 32.27
C THR A 840 -2.20 20.22 32.35
N LYS A 841 -3.44 20.06 32.84
CA LYS A 841 -4.21 18.80 32.77
C LYS A 841 -4.97 18.65 31.44
N THR A 842 -5.09 19.75 30.68
CA THR A 842 -5.66 19.75 29.33
C THR A 842 -4.71 19.06 28.36
N MET A 843 -5.13 17.93 27.77
CA MET A 843 -4.31 17.20 26.79
C MET A 843 -4.52 17.69 25.36
N LEU A 844 -5.75 18.11 25.04
CA LEU A 844 -6.16 18.58 23.73
C LEU A 844 -7.28 19.62 23.86
N CYS A 845 -7.23 20.65 23.04
CA CYS A 845 -8.33 21.58 22.77
C CYS A 845 -8.58 21.63 21.26
N ALA A 846 -9.83 21.41 20.85
CA ALA A 846 -10.29 21.47 19.48
C ALA A 846 -11.33 22.59 19.34
N VAL A 847 -11.18 23.44 18.32
CA VAL A 847 -12.03 24.61 18.11
C VAL A 847 -12.56 24.63 16.68
N VAL A 848 -13.87 24.82 16.53
CA VAL A 848 -14.50 25.13 15.24
C VAL A 848 -14.82 26.62 15.19
N ALA A 849 -14.36 27.27 14.11
CA ALA A 849 -14.53 28.70 13.86
C ALA A 849 -14.79 29.00 12.36
N PRO A 850 -15.25 30.21 11.98
CA PRO A 850 -15.51 30.55 10.57
C PRO A 850 -14.27 30.60 9.67
N THR A 851 -13.09 30.85 10.25
CA THR A 851 -11.79 30.92 9.57
C THR A 851 -10.76 30.06 10.30
N ALA A 852 -9.77 29.56 9.58
CA ALA A 852 -8.77 28.67 10.15
C ALA A 852 -7.77 29.41 11.06
N VAL A 853 -7.43 30.67 10.75
CA VAL A 853 -6.61 31.51 11.63
C VAL A 853 -7.23 31.71 13.02
N GLU A 854 -8.57 31.83 13.10
CA GLU A 854 -9.28 31.93 14.37
C GLU A 854 -9.32 30.59 15.09
N ALA A 855 -9.55 29.49 14.38
CA ALA A 855 -9.54 28.16 14.99
C ALA A 855 -8.17 27.84 15.63
N ASP A 856 -7.08 28.00 14.88
CA ASP A 856 -5.68 27.75 15.28
C ASP A 856 -5.31 28.56 16.54
N ALA A 857 -5.57 29.86 16.48
CA ALA A 857 -5.25 30.78 17.57
C ALA A 857 -6.10 30.50 18.82
N TRP A 858 -7.41 30.27 18.68
CA TRP A 858 -8.27 29.94 19.83
C TRP A 858 -7.97 28.56 20.41
N ALA A 859 -7.61 27.56 19.61
CA ALA A 859 -7.23 26.26 20.14
C ALA A 859 -5.98 26.38 21.03
N THR A 860 -5.02 27.21 20.63
CA THR A 860 -3.82 27.51 21.44
C THR A 860 -4.17 28.32 22.70
N VAL A 861 -4.98 29.39 22.58
CA VAL A 861 -5.42 30.21 23.71
C VAL A 861 -6.16 29.38 24.76
N LEU A 862 -7.12 28.56 24.34
CA LEU A 862 -7.96 27.76 25.23
C LEU A 862 -7.17 26.61 25.89
N LEU A 863 -6.18 26.04 25.19
CA LEU A 863 -5.22 25.11 25.78
C LEU A 863 -4.38 25.79 26.88
N ALA A 864 -3.93 27.03 26.64
CA ALA A 864 -3.06 27.80 27.54
C ALA A 864 -3.77 28.36 28.79
N VAL A 865 -5.04 28.76 28.72
CA VAL A 865 -5.81 29.18 29.91
C VAL A 865 -6.29 28.00 30.77
N GLY A 866 -6.36 26.79 30.21
CA GLY A 866 -6.78 25.57 30.89
C GLY A 866 -8.30 25.46 31.11
N VAL A 867 -8.78 24.22 31.32
CA VAL A 867 -10.22 23.87 31.36
C VAL A 867 -11.12 24.82 32.17
N PRO A 868 -10.78 25.23 33.42
CA PRO A 868 -11.68 26.06 34.23
C PRO A 868 -11.96 27.46 33.64
N ALA A 869 -11.02 28.00 32.87
CA ALA A 869 -11.16 29.29 32.18
C ALA A 869 -11.56 29.13 30.70
N ALA A 870 -11.23 28.00 30.08
CA ALA A 870 -11.47 27.75 28.66
C ALA A 870 -12.97 27.75 28.30
N MET A 871 -13.82 27.05 29.05
CA MET A 871 -15.26 26.96 28.69
C MET A 871 -15.98 28.31 28.80
N PRO A 872 -15.85 29.11 29.90
CA PRO A 872 -16.45 30.44 29.97
C PRO A 872 -15.93 31.40 28.89
N LEU A 873 -14.64 31.34 28.56
CA LEU A 873 -14.05 32.16 27.50
C LEU A 873 -14.57 31.74 26.12
N ALA A 874 -14.68 30.45 25.85
CA ALA A 874 -15.27 29.92 24.61
C ALA A 874 -16.73 30.36 24.42
N ASP A 875 -17.55 30.28 25.48
CA ASP A 875 -18.94 30.73 25.44
C ASP A 875 -19.06 32.25 25.23
N GLN A 876 -18.20 33.05 25.89
CA GLN A 876 -18.14 34.51 25.69
C GLN A 876 -17.79 34.88 24.23
N GLN A 877 -16.91 34.10 23.60
CA GLN A 877 -16.45 34.31 22.22
C GLN A 877 -17.29 33.54 21.18
N GLN A 878 -18.38 32.89 21.61
CA GLN A 878 -19.31 32.13 20.76
C GLN A 878 -18.65 31.00 19.94
N LEU A 879 -17.57 30.42 20.47
CA LEU A 879 -16.81 29.34 19.85
C LEU A 879 -17.49 27.98 20.09
N SER A 880 -17.25 27.04 19.18
CA SER A 880 -17.63 25.63 19.39
C SER A 880 -16.40 24.81 19.74
N VAL A 881 -16.34 24.31 20.98
CA VAL A 881 -15.10 23.79 21.56
C VAL A 881 -15.29 22.39 22.15
N LEU A 882 -14.29 21.54 21.93
CA LEU A 882 -14.10 20.26 22.61
C LEU A 882 -12.75 20.28 23.33
N VAL A 883 -12.75 19.94 24.61
CA VAL A 883 -11.56 19.88 25.46
C VAL A 883 -11.43 18.47 26.03
N LEU A 884 -10.24 17.89 25.98
CA LEU A 884 -9.91 16.64 26.65
C LEU A 884 -9.03 16.92 27.86
N ASP A 885 -9.55 16.64 29.05
CA ASP A 885 -8.87 16.79 30.33
C ASP A 885 -8.52 15.43 30.95
N GLN A 886 -7.39 15.34 31.66
CA GLN A 886 -6.93 14.09 32.30
C GLN A 886 -7.86 13.56 33.41
N GLU A 887 -8.58 14.44 34.13
CA GLU A 887 -9.41 14.04 35.26
C GLU A 887 -10.89 13.87 34.85
N HIS A 888 -11.36 14.70 33.93
CA HIS A 888 -12.78 14.81 33.57
C HIS A 888 -13.12 14.20 32.20
N GLY A 889 -12.12 13.81 31.40
CA GLY A 889 -12.31 13.27 30.06
C GLY A 889 -12.73 14.34 29.04
N VAL A 890 -13.56 13.94 28.07
CA VAL A 890 -14.05 14.85 27.01
C VAL A 890 -15.14 15.75 27.56
N GLN A 891 -14.96 17.06 27.41
CA GLN A 891 -15.92 18.10 27.72
C GLN A 891 -16.17 18.97 26.48
N THR A 892 -17.39 19.47 26.34
CA THR A 892 -17.82 20.30 25.21
C THR A 892 -18.74 21.40 25.72
N ASN A 893 -18.65 22.59 25.14
CA ASN A 893 -19.55 23.69 25.48
C ASN A 893 -20.90 23.54 24.76
N ALA A 894 -21.88 24.42 25.04
CA ALA A 894 -23.24 24.27 24.50
C ALA A 894 -23.28 24.26 22.96
N ALA A 895 -22.44 25.09 22.31
CA ALA A 895 -22.29 25.08 20.85
C ALA A 895 -21.54 23.82 20.36
N GLY A 896 -20.50 23.40 21.07
CA GLY A 896 -19.77 22.15 20.84
C GLY A 896 -20.66 20.90 20.88
N ASN A 897 -21.59 20.79 21.83
CA ASN A 897 -22.52 19.65 21.90
C ASN A 897 -23.33 19.47 20.62
N LEU A 898 -23.77 20.58 19.98
CA LEU A 898 -24.56 20.53 18.76
C LEU A 898 -23.78 20.08 17.51
N LEU A 899 -22.44 20.13 17.56
CA LEU A 899 -21.55 19.83 16.43
C LEU A 899 -20.72 18.54 16.62
N PHE A 900 -20.23 18.28 17.84
CA PHE A 900 -19.33 17.17 18.17
C PHE A 900 -20.05 15.93 18.75
N GLU A 901 -21.35 16.00 19.06
CA GLU A 901 -22.11 14.80 19.41
C GLU A 901 -22.34 13.89 18.18
N PRO A 902 -22.15 12.57 18.31
CA PRO A 902 -22.44 11.62 17.24
C PRO A 902 -23.96 11.57 16.97
N LYS A 903 -24.34 11.68 15.69
CA LYS A 903 -25.71 11.47 15.20
C LYS A 903 -25.87 10.09 14.55
#